data_AF-A0A1B6H5C7-F1
#
_entry.id   AF-A0A1B6H5C7-F1
#
_cell.length_a   1.000
_cell.length_b   1.000
_cell.length_c   1.000
_cell.angle_alpha   90.00
_cell.angle_beta   90.00
_cell.angle_gamma   90.00
#
_symmetry.space_group_name_H-M   'P 1'
#
loop_
_entity.id
_entity.type
_entity.pdbx_description
1 polymer ?
#
loop_
_entity_poly.entity_id
_entity_poly.type
_entity_poly.pdbx_seq_one_letter_code
_entity_poly.pdbx_strand_id
1 'polypeptide(L)'
;KLDSRVSQKTALTYCTNGVLLRSLLGEIKLENVTHLILDEIHERDKATDIIMLLLKLVIRQYPKLKVILMSATMDITKFQTYFDVHIPVIKVDGTSYNVVDFYLEDILKQVDWRLPDNLNHQLYTTDTLYEEEGGDCEEKGKESLANLPVSAEKVAHTHSTTGVTALMAASAVYKYEVVEDLVHEHAPSIEIVCKDNKTALDYACHSEEKSGLLEAYHKTEEIHKKENNQADNLEEGQVTISSTDLKRLEQYEEYFENLLDVIDYHLTVKLLLHIHLNEPEGAILVFLPGFEHISAVQCELSKLLSDSENRKIAIHFLHSQMQTTEQKKAFVPAPPGIRKIILSTNIAETSITITDIKYVVDTGKFKEKSFNPENGVHSLQCEWVSKASARQRRGRAGRVQNGTCYRLFSRRLFQQMKEYETPEILREPLDEICLNATQLIPSGMKMSEFFSMAIDPPKQESVTNAIKCLKMMKAINDNEQLTPLGKQMIKVPLEPQCSKIILYGVMLKCLEPALILACCISQGDLFKIPAGQLLKQRAASCKKQFINKGYSDDLISIKIFETLQKATQKSSFFNPFKWCFDNFISCDKVNKIIQMKDQILSHLTHNGWVNEKDDLNQYSKRWAVVKAALTSGLYPNVARINIPTRQIQTPYLSSAIVHSKSVLINKLSKKSVVKGETVPSSWMVYGEALRMGNSVCLYENTLVSPLTMCLCVGSTPKNGSAHIVIRDGGDGHLTCVPADTEVELHFDSLVIIRTDIELAVLITDLRRKWDAVVERRLLDPRRRLTKEENAILQTVVNVLVDQDKILNLEQQLFLKPRLSLTKPNCGRGRHSNN
;
A
#
# COMPACT_ATOMS: atom_id res chain seq x y z
N LYS A 1 24.14 4.23 9.68
CA LYS A 1 23.35 5.28 10.35
C LYS A 1 22.78 6.22 9.30
N LEU A 2 21.45 6.33 9.24
CA LEU A 2 20.76 7.49 8.65
C LEU A 2 21.25 8.75 9.39
N ASP A 3 21.16 9.94 8.78
CA ASP A 3 21.69 11.21 9.32
C ASP A 3 21.59 11.30 10.86
N SER A 4 22.69 11.03 11.56
CA SER A 4 22.74 10.97 13.02
C SER A 4 23.54 12.14 13.55
N ARG A 5 22.90 13.01 14.33
CA ARG A 5 23.58 14.08 15.08
C ARG A 5 23.73 13.69 16.54
N VAL A 6 24.50 12.64 16.78
CA VAL A 6 24.74 12.08 18.13
C VAL A 6 26.23 12.15 18.45
N SER A 7 26.56 12.50 19.68
CA SER A 7 27.92 12.56 20.23
C SER A 7 27.95 11.93 21.62
N GLN A 8 29.13 11.77 22.21
CA GLN A 8 29.26 11.30 23.59
C GLN A 8 28.59 12.22 24.63
N LYS A 9 28.29 13.47 24.27
CA LYS A 9 27.58 14.43 25.14
C LYS A 9 26.07 14.45 24.91
N THR A 10 25.54 13.66 23.96
CA THR A 10 24.11 13.66 23.64
C THR A 10 23.33 12.99 24.75
N ALA A 11 22.56 13.78 25.50
CA ALA A 11 21.71 13.31 26.59
C ALA A 11 20.35 12.75 26.11
N LEU A 12 19.86 13.22 24.94
CA LEU A 12 18.57 12.83 24.37
C LEU A 12 18.71 12.62 22.87
N THR A 13 18.18 11.49 22.39
CA THR A 13 18.19 11.13 20.96
C THR A 13 16.76 10.85 20.52
N TYR A 14 16.28 11.60 19.52
CA TYR A 14 15.03 11.32 18.83
C TYR A 14 15.31 10.45 17.60
N CYS A 15 14.52 9.40 17.42
CA CYS A 15 14.57 8.56 16.23
C CYS A 15 13.20 7.95 15.96
N THR A 16 12.97 7.51 14.73
CA THR A 16 11.71 6.81 14.38
C THR A 16 11.72 5.39 14.94
N ASN A 17 10.53 4.79 15.12
CA ASN A 17 10.37 3.43 15.64
C ASN A 17 11.17 2.40 14.82
N GLY A 18 11.16 2.51 13.48
CA GLY A 18 11.97 1.63 12.62
C GLY A 18 13.49 1.84 12.75
N VAL A 19 13.96 3.03 13.11
CA VAL A 19 15.40 3.26 13.42
C VAL A 19 15.75 2.65 14.78
N LEU A 20 14.89 2.83 15.78
CA LEU A 20 15.05 2.22 17.09
C LEU A 20 15.10 0.69 17.00
N LEU A 21 14.13 0.07 16.33
CA LEU A 21 14.07 -1.39 16.14
C LEU A 21 15.37 -1.92 15.51
N ARG A 22 15.83 -1.32 14.40
CA ARG A 22 17.10 -1.71 13.76
C ARG A 22 18.32 -1.46 14.64
N SER A 23 18.27 -0.45 15.50
CA SER A 23 19.37 -0.17 16.42
C SER A 23 19.41 -1.19 17.56
N LEU A 24 18.26 -1.68 18.02
CA LEU A 24 18.14 -2.80 18.98
C LEU A 24 18.63 -4.13 18.38
N LEU A 25 18.50 -4.32 17.06
CA LEU A 25 19.06 -5.47 16.33
C LEU A 25 20.58 -5.48 16.23
N GLY A 26 21.23 -4.32 16.41
CA GLY A 26 22.63 -4.14 16.09
C GLY A 26 23.44 -3.47 17.19
N GLU A 27 23.52 -2.14 17.13
CA GLU A 27 24.52 -1.35 17.86
C GLU A 27 24.10 -0.95 19.28
N ILE A 28 22.80 -0.79 19.54
CA ILE A 28 22.32 -0.33 20.85
C ILE A 28 22.21 -1.52 21.79
N LYS A 29 23.13 -1.55 22.76
CA LYS A 29 22.94 -2.32 23.98
C LYS A 29 22.03 -1.52 24.90
N LEU A 30 20.89 -2.08 25.28
CA LEU A 30 19.96 -1.49 26.25
C LEU A 30 20.65 -1.13 27.58
N GLU A 31 21.79 -1.77 27.89
CA GLU A 31 22.67 -1.44 29.02
C GLU A 31 23.10 0.04 29.07
N ASN A 32 23.24 0.69 27.90
CA ASN A 32 23.66 2.09 27.79
C ASN A 32 22.49 3.08 27.73
N VAL A 33 21.25 2.59 27.81
CA VAL A 33 20.03 3.40 27.75
C VAL A 33 19.40 3.45 29.14
N THR A 34 19.23 4.66 29.68
CA THR A 34 18.58 4.84 30.99
C THR A 34 17.06 4.92 30.87
N HIS A 35 16.58 5.61 29.82
CA HIS A 35 15.16 5.84 29.56
C HIS A 35 14.86 5.56 28.08
N LEU A 36 13.79 4.81 27.84
CA LEU A 36 13.20 4.61 26.53
C LEU A 36 11.81 5.23 26.52
N ILE A 37 11.58 6.18 25.61
CA ILE A 37 10.29 6.85 25.43
C ILE A 37 9.73 6.40 24.09
N LEU A 38 8.57 5.75 24.11
CA LEU A 38 7.81 5.40 22.92
C LEU A 38 6.64 6.37 22.81
N ASP A 39 6.69 7.22 21.78
CA ASP A 39 5.68 8.25 21.52
C ASP A 39 4.66 7.78 20.48
N GLU A 40 3.46 8.36 20.52
CA GLU A 40 2.34 8.06 19.62
C GLU A 40 2.00 6.56 19.48
N ILE A 41 2.11 5.80 20.58
CA ILE A 41 1.91 4.33 20.52
C ILE A 41 0.47 3.90 20.17
N HIS A 42 -0.47 4.85 20.07
CA HIS A 42 -1.83 4.57 19.59
C HIS A 42 -1.91 4.37 18.08
N GLU A 43 -0.91 4.81 17.30
CA GLU A 43 -0.85 4.54 15.87
C GLU A 43 -0.62 3.04 15.57
N ARG A 44 -0.10 2.29 16.55
CA ARG A 44 0.08 0.82 16.48
C ARG A 44 0.79 0.36 15.19
N ASP A 45 1.87 1.09 14.84
CA ASP A 45 2.73 0.72 13.72
C ASP A 45 3.47 -0.61 13.97
N LYS A 46 3.89 -1.29 12.90
CA LYS A 46 4.54 -2.62 13.01
C LYS A 46 5.79 -2.59 13.89
N ALA A 47 6.58 -1.51 13.83
CA ALA A 47 7.84 -1.44 14.56
C ALA A 47 7.63 -1.29 16.07
N THR A 48 6.63 -0.51 16.46
CA THR A 48 6.20 -0.26 17.84
C THR A 48 5.75 -1.56 18.47
N ASP A 49 4.87 -2.32 17.81
CA ASP A 49 4.38 -3.59 18.33
C ASP A 49 5.51 -4.62 18.54
N ILE A 50 6.48 -4.68 17.61
CA ILE A 50 7.68 -5.51 17.79
C ILE A 50 8.53 -5.01 18.96
N ILE A 51 8.79 -3.71 19.07
CA ILE A 51 9.55 -3.15 20.20
C ILE A 51 8.86 -3.50 21.52
N MET A 52 7.54 -3.38 21.60
CA MET A 52 6.76 -3.72 22.79
C MET A 52 6.85 -5.20 23.14
N LEU A 53 6.82 -6.08 22.15
CA LEU A 53 7.07 -7.51 22.32
C LEU A 53 8.48 -7.81 22.84
N LEU A 54 9.50 -7.16 22.28
CA LEU A 54 10.87 -7.30 22.78
C LEU A 54 10.99 -6.83 24.22
N LEU A 55 10.42 -5.68 24.55
CA LEU A 55 10.41 -5.17 25.91
C LEU A 55 9.74 -6.14 26.87
N LYS A 56 8.61 -6.76 26.49
CA LYS A 56 7.96 -7.79 27.31
C LYS A 56 8.89 -8.97 27.63
N LEU A 57 9.73 -9.38 26.69
CA LEU A 57 10.70 -10.47 26.88
C LEU A 57 11.91 -10.07 27.74
N VAL A 58 12.43 -8.85 27.56
CA VAL A 58 13.74 -8.47 28.11
C VAL A 58 13.70 -7.49 29.27
N ILE A 59 12.59 -6.78 29.52
CA ILE A 59 12.55 -5.68 30.50
C ILE A 59 12.95 -6.13 31.91
N ARG A 60 12.61 -7.37 32.30
CA ARG A 60 12.98 -7.96 33.59
C ARG A 60 14.51 -8.17 33.74
N GLN A 61 15.24 -8.26 32.62
CA GLN A 61 16.70 -8.39 32.60
C GLN A 61 17.40 -7.03 32.74
N TYR A 62 16.70 -5.91 32.53
CA TYR A 62 17.25 -4.55 32.57
C TYR A 62 16.57 -3.70 33.66
N PRO A 63 16.79 -3.98 34.97
CA PRO A 63 16.07 -3.32 36.06
C PRO A 63 16.33 -1.81 36.18
N LYS A 64 17.41 -1.31 35.55
CA LYS A 64 17.75 0.13 35.51
C LYS A 64 17.05 0.89 34.37
N LEU A 65 16.54 0.19 33.36
CA LEU A 65 15.87 0.80 32.22
C LEU A 65 14.48 1.27 32.64
N LYS A 66 14.15 2.52 32.34
CA LYS A 66 12.80 3.07 32.48
C LYS A 66 12.14 3.14 31.11
N VAL A 67 10.94 2.57 30.99
CA VAL A 67 10.13 2.67 29.77
C VAL A 67 8.98 3.62 30.03
N ILE A 68 8.82 4.61 29.15
CA ILE A 68 7.73 5.59 29.18
C ILE A 68 6.95 5.43 27.88
N LEU A 69 5.64 5.20 28.02
CA LEU A 69 4.70 5.08 26.91
C LEU A 69 3.88 6.36 26.82
N MET A 70 3.90 7.03 25.68
CA MET A 70 3.15 8.27 25.43
C MET A 70 2.13 8.06 24.31
N SER A 71 0.92 8.59 24.52
CA SER A 71 -0.18 8.46 23.56
C SER A 71 -1.26 9.52 23.79
N ALA A 72 -1.84 10.04 22.70
CA ALA A 72 -2.99 10.93 22.74
C ALA A 72 -4.32 10.22 23.05
N THR A 73 -4.50 8.99 22.57
CA THR A 73 -5.72 8.19 22.75
C THR A 73 -5.33 6.74 23.01
N MET A 74 -5.41 6.25 24.25
CA MET A 74 -4.88 4.92 24.60
C MET A 74 -5.84 4.10 25.45
N ASP A 75 -5.96 2.81 25.12
CA ASP A 75 -6.52 1.81 26.01
C ASP A 75 -5.47 1.37 27.03
N ILE A 76 -5.48 2.01 28.20
CA ILE A 76 -4.57 1.72 29.31
C ILE A 76 -4.70 0.26 29.77
N THR A 77 -5.91 -0.29 29.76
CA THR A 77 -6.18 -1.63 30.30
C THR A 77 -5.49 -2.71 29.48
N LYS A 78 -5.46 -2.52 28.15
CA LYS A 78 -4.76 -3.40 27.21
C LYS A 78 -3.27 -3.49 27.51
N PHE A 79 -2.60 -2.35 27.72
CA PHE A 79 -1.16 -2.33 27.99
C PHE A 79 -0.82 -2.85 29.39
N GLN A 80 -1.64 -2.55 30.41
CA GLN A 80 -1.46 -3.10 31.76
C GLN A 80 -1.55 -4.62 31.76
N THR A 81 -2.57 -5.16 31.08
CA THR A 81 -2.74 -6.61 30.89
C THR A 81 -1.56 -7.21 30.13
N TYR A 82 -1.10 -6.54 29.08
CA TYR A 82 -0.05 -7.06 28.21
C TYR A 82 1.30 -7.28 28.93
N PHE A 83 1.73 -6.33 29.75
CA PHE A 83 2.98 -6.43 30.51
C PHE A 83 2.84 -7.17 31.84
N ASP A 84 1.60 -7.52 32.23
CA ASP A 84 1.30 -8.17 33.52
C ASP A 84 1.88 -7.39 34.71
N VAL A 85 1.76 -6.06 34.65
CA VAL A 85 2.23 -5.14 35.69
C VAL A 85 1.29 -3.95 35.81
N HIS A 86 1.17 -3.43 37.03
CA HIS A 86 0.53 -2.14 37.24
C HIS A 86 1.40 -1.03 36.64
N ILE A 87 0.91 -0.40 35.56
CA ILE A 87 1.57 0.74 34.90
C ILE A 87 0.98 2.03 35.51
N PRO A 88 1.78 2.86 36.21
CA PRO A 88 1.33 4.18 36.67
C PRO A 88 0.96 5.07 35.48
N VAL A 89 -0.20 5.70 35.52
CA VAL A 89 -0.70 6.58 34.46
C VAL A 89 -0.66 8.03 34.91
N ILE A 90 -0.04 8.88 34.10
CA ILE A 90 -0.07 10.33 34.27
C ILE A 90 -0.94 10.89 33.15
N LYS A 91 -2.08 11.48 33.49
CA LYS A 91 -2.94 12.17 32.53
C LYS A 91 -2.54 13.63 32.48
N VAL A 92 -2.17 14.11 31.29
CA VAL A 92 -1.89 15.52 31.01
C VAL A 92 -3.09 16.08 30.26
N ASP A 93 -3.91 16.87 30.93
CA ASP A 93 -5.09 17.47 30.31
C ASP A 93 -4.67 18.54 29.29
N GLY A 94 -5.19 18.43 28.07
CA GLY A 94 -4.96 19.41 27.02
C GLY A 94 -5.80 20.67 27.24
N THR A 95 -5.21 21.84 27.06
CA THR A 95 -5.95 23.11 26.98
C THR A 95 -6.55 23.28 25.58
N SER A 96 -7.61 22.52 25.26
CA SER A 96 -8.36 22.72 24.02
C SER A 96 -9.60 23.60 24.26
N TYR A 97 -9.92 24.45 23.29
CA TYR A 97 -11.17 25.19 23.29
C TYR A 97 -12.37 24.25 23.08
N ASN A 98 -13.56 24.71 23.45
CA ASN A 98 -14.76 23.90 23.31
C ASN A 98 -15.11 23.68 21.83
N VAL A 99 -15.52 22.47 21.47
CA VAL A 99 -15.97 22.12 20.11
C VAL A 99 -17.35 21.50 20.18
N VAL A 100 -18.32 22.08 19.48
CA VAL A 100 -19.69 21.53 19.41
C VAL A 100 -19.76 20.49 18.31
N ASP A 101 -20.33 19.32 18.58
CA ASP A 101 -20.56 18.27 17.59
C ASP A 101 -22.00 18.33 17.06
N PHE A 102 -22.16 18.28 15.74
CA PHE A 102 -23.42 18.00 15.05
C PHE A 102 -23.29 16.69 14.29
N TYR A 103 -24.26 15.80 14.45
CA TYR A 103 -24.33 14.52 13.74
C TYR A 103 -25.27 14.60 12.53
N LEU A 104 -25.31 13.54 11.74
CA LEU A 104 -26.06 13.50 10.48
C LEU A 104 -27.52 13.95 10.64
N GLU A 105 -28.22 13.47 11.66
CA GLU A 105 -29.60 13.85 11.95
C GLU A 105 -29.79 15.36 12.22
N ASP A 106 -28.80 16.01 12.86
CA ASP A 106 -28.83 17.45 13.11
C ASP A 106 -28.56 18.22 11.81
N ILE A 107 -27.62 17.71 11.00
CA ILE A 107 -27.20 18.30 9.73
C ILE A 107 -28.35 18.26 8.72
N LEU A 108 -28.98 17.10 8.52
CA LEU A 108 -30.11 16.93 7.60
C LEU A 108 -31.24 17.91 7.90
N LYS A 109 -31.47 18.18 9.19
CA LYS A 109 -32.43 19.18 9.65
C LYS A 109 -31.99 20.61 9.34
N GLN A 110 -30.73 20.97 9.65
CA GLN A 110 -30.20 22.32 9.41
C GLN A 110 -30.20 22.71 7.93
N VAL A 111 -29.93 21.74 7.04
CA VAL A 111 -29.89 22.00 5.60
C VAL A 111 -31.23 21.75 4.89
N ASP A 112 -32.32 21.42 5.60
CA ASP A 112 -33.60 20.92 5.04
C ASP A 112 -33.35 19.95 3.87
N TRP A 113 -32.64 18.85 4.17
CA TRP A 113 -32.33 17.83 3.17
C TRP A 113 -33.61 17.08 2.75
N ARG A 114 -33.71 16.79 1.44
CA ARG A 114 -34.79 16.02 0.84
C ARG A 114 -34.21 15.05 -0.19
N LEU A 115 -34.87 13.92 -0.37
CA LEU A 115 -34.50 12.95 -1.38
C LEU A 115 -34.61 13.60 -2.78
N PRO A 116 -33.55 13.58 -3.61
CA PRO A 116 -33.61 14.16 -4.96
C PRO A 116 -34.59 13.40 -5.88
N ASP A 117 -35.38 14.09 -6.69
CA ASP A 117 -36.40 13.48 -7.57
C ASP A 117 -35.81 12.63 -8.73
N ASN A 118 -34.53 12.78 -9.05
CA ASN A 118 -33.82 12.05 -10.12
C ASN A 118 -32.69 11.17 -9.54
N LEU A 119 -33.04 9.99 -9.05
CA LEU A 119 -32.10 9.05 -8.39
C LEU A 119 -31.00 8.47 -9.31
N ASN A 120 -31.19 8.45 -10.64
CA ASN A 120 -30.36 7.64 -11.54
C ASN A 120 -29.03 8.26 -12.00
N HIS A 121 -28.68 9.50 -11.61
CA HIS A 121 -27.59 10.23 -12.28
C HIS A 121 -26.45 10.77 -11.41
N GLN A 122 -26.38 10.46 -10.11
CA GLN A 122 -25.39 11.11 -9.21
C GLN A 122 -24.65 10.20 -8.22
N LEU A 123 -24.89 8.88 -8.23
CA LEU A 123 -24.09 7.94 -7.44
C LEU A 123 -22.81 7.60 -8.22
N TYR A 124 -21.73 8.31 -7.94
CA TYR A 124 -20.40 7.90 -8.38
C TYR A 124 -19.91 6.80 -7.44
N THR A 125 -19.88 5.56 -7.92
CA THR A 125 -19.12 4.50 -7.24
C THR A 125 -17.64 4.67 -7.55
N THR A 126 -16.78 4.23 -6.64
CA THR A 126 -15.32 4.16 -6.84
C THR A 126 -14.97 3.48 -8.17
N ASP A 127 -15.66 2.40 -8.54
CA ASP A 127 -15.45 1.66 -9.79
C ASP A 127 -15.78 2.46 -11.07
N THR A 128 -16.85 3.28 -11.08
CA THR A 128 -17.21 4.06 -12.28
C THR A 128 -16.21 5.18 -12.60
N LEU A 129 -15.45 5.66 -11.62
CA LEU A 129 -14.45 6.72 -11.81
C LEU A 129 -13.10 6.21 -12.37
N TYR A 130 -12.82 4.91 -12.26
CA TYR A 130 -11.61 4.31 -12.85
C TYR A 130 -11.80 3.93 -14.33
N GLU A 131 -13.03 3.76 -14.80
CA GLU A 131 -13.33 3.45 -16.20
C GLU A 131 -13.27 4.69 -17.12
N GLU A 132 -13.46 5.90 -16.60
CA GLU A 132 -13.38 7.13 -17.42
C GLU A 132 -11.95 7.52 -17.86
N GLU A 133 -10.91 6.88 -17.32
CA GLU A 133 -9.53 7.06 -17.77
C GLU A 133 -9.15 6.08 -18.91
N GLY A 134 -9.95 5.96 -19.98
CA GLY A 134 -9.48 5.22 -21.16
C GLY A 134 -10.48 4.76 -22.22
N GLY A 135 -11.22 5.68 -22.84
CA GLY A 135 -11.70 5.52 -24.21
C GLY A 135 -13.14 5.07 -24.40
N ASP A 136 -13.76 5.61 -25.46
CA ASP A 136 -15.10 5.32 -25.96
C ASP A 136 -15.46 3.83 -25.89
N CYS A 137 -16.59 3.49 -25.27
CA CYS A 137 -17.31 2.25 -25.51
C CYS A 137 -18.83 2.49 -25.39
N GLU A 138 -19.50 2.31 -26.52
CA GLU A 138 -20.94 2.17 -26.68
C GLU A 138 -21.51 0.95 -25.94
N GLU A 139 -22.79 1.08 -25.59
CA GLU A 139 -23.80 0.06 -25.27
C GLU A 139 -23.36 -1.40 -25.09
N LYS A 140 -23.48 -1.93 -23.86
CA LYS A 140 -23.83 -3.34 -23.63
C LYS A 140 -24.72 -3.50 -22.40
N GLY A 141 -26.03 -3.40 -22.61
CA GLY A 141 -27.04 -3.92 -21.69
C GLY A 141 -27.65 -5.21 -22.25
N LYS A 142 -27.44 -6.33 -21.54
CA LYS A 142 -28.32 -7.52 -21.39
C LYS A 142 -27.47 -8.77 -21.11
N GLU A 143 -27.37 -9.17 -19.84
CA GLU A 143 -27.07 -10.54 -19.45
C GLU A 143 -28.17 -11.07 -18.52
N SER A 144 -28.60 -12.32 -18.78
CA SER A 144 -29.68 -13.03 -18.10
C SER A 144 -29.33 -13.43 -16.67
N LEU A 145 -30.35 -13.44 -15.81
CA LEU A 145 -30.41 -13.77 -14.38
C LEU A 145 -29.81 -15.12 -13.91
N ALA A 146 -29.13 -15.90 -14.77
CA ALA A 146 -28.69 -17.26 -14.45
C ALA A 146 -27.19 -17.40 -14.11
N ASN A 147 -26.36 -16.34 -14.22
CA ASN A 147 -24.90 -16.43 -14.06
C ASN A 147 -24.29 -15.31 -13.19
N LEU A 148 -24.92 -14.94 -12.07
CA LEU A 148 -24.31 -14.02 -11.10
C LEU A 148 -23.48 -14.80 -10.07
N PRO A 149 -22.13 -14.67 -10.04
CA PRO A 149 -21.36 -15.03 -8.86
C PRO A 149 -21.67 -14.02 -7.75
N VAL A 150 -22.04 -14.52 -6.58
CA VAL A 150 -22.42 -13.73 -5.41
C VAL A 150 -21.17 -13.02 -4.88
N SER A 151 -21.10 -11.69 -5.02
CA SER A 151 -20.16 -10.85 -4.28
C SER A 151 -20.84 -10.37 -2.98
N ALA A 152 -20.07 -10.31 -1.88
CA ALA A 152 -20.53 -9.91 -0.55
C ALA A 152 -21.27 -8.55 -0.51
N GLU A 153 -20.95 -7.65 -1.44
CA GLU A 153 -21.57 -6.31 -1.52
C GLU A 153 -23.05 -6.31 -1.97
N LYS A 154 -23.57 -7.40 -2.55
CA LYS A 154 -24.99 -7.50 -2.98
C LYS A 154 -25.89 -8.22 -1.98
N VAL A 155 -25.35 -8.67 -0.85
CA VAL A 155 -26.04 -9.56 0.08
C VAL A 155 -27.22 -8.87 0.77
N ALA A 156 -27.12 -7.56 1.05
CA ALA A 156 -28.15 -6.77 1.75
C ALA A 156 -29.31 -6.24 0.86
N HIS A 157 -29.25 -6.43 -0.46
CA HIS A 157 -30.26 -5.87 -1.36
C HIS A 157 -31.41 -6.84 -1.65
N THR A 158 -32.63 -6.31 -1.63
CA THR A 158 -33.81 -7.01 -2.19
C THR A 158 -33.85 -6.78 -3.70
N HIS A 159 -34.16 -7.81 -4.47
CA HIS A 159 -34.33 -7.69 -5.91
C HIS A 159 -35.46 -6.70 -6.22
N SER A 160 -35.18 -5.63 -6.97
CA SER A 160 -36.09 -4.49 -7.17
C SER A 160 -37.49 -4.87 -7.67
N THR A 161 -37.59 -5.91 -8.49
CA THR A 161 -38.88 -6.40 -9.01
C THR A 161 -39.62 -7.31 -8.03
N THR A 162 -38.93 -8.23 -7.36
CA THR A 162 -39.56 -9.35 -6.60
C THR A 162 -39.47 -9.20 -5.08
N GLY A 163 -38.63 -8.30 -4.57
CA GLY A 163 -38.33 -8.17 -3.15
C GLY A 163 -37.49 -9.32 -2.58
N VAL A 164 -36.99 -10.24 -3.41
CA VAL A 164 -36.24 -11.42 -2.99
C VAL A 164 -34.80 -11.04 -2.62
N THR A 165 -34.34 -11.39 -1.41
CA THR A 165 -32.95 -11.16 -0.97
C THR A 165 -32.01 -12.26 -1.48
N ALA A 166 -30.70 -12.01 -1.42
CA ALA A 166 -29.69 -13.05 -1.68
C ALA A 166 -29.88 -14.27 -0.74
N LEU A 167 -30.24 -14.02 0.53
CA LEU A 167 -30.52 -15.08 1.50
C LEU A 167 -31.77 -15.91 1.13
N MET A 168 -32.84 -15.29 0.64
CA MET A 168 -34.04 -16.00 0.17
C MET A 168 -33.73 -16.88 -1.06
N ALA A 169 -32.96 -16.36 -2.01
CA ALA A 169 -32.55 -17.11 -3.19
C ALA A 169 -31.60 -18.27 -2.82
N ALA A 170 -30.65 -18.03 -1.90
CA ALA A 170 -29.76 -19.04 -1.35
C ALA A 170 -30.52 -20.16 -0.65
N SER A 171 -31.49 -19.79 0.19
CA SER A 171 -32.35 -20.72 0.93
C SER A 171 -33.12 -21.65 -0.01
N ALA A 172 -33.62 -21.12 -1.13
CA ALA A 172 -34.38 -21.87 -2.13
C ALA A 172 -33.54 -22.82 -3.01
N VAL A 173 -32.34 -22.41 -3.44
CA VAL A 173 -31.64 -23.07 -4.57
C VAL A 173 -30.24 -23.59 -4.22
N TYR A 174 -29.55 -23.01 -3.24
CA TYR A 174 -28.12 -23.27 -3.00
C TYR A 174 -27.87 -24.31 -1.91
N LYS A 175 -26.62 -24.74 -1.72
CA LYS A 175 -26.27 -25.72 -0.66
C LYS A 175 -26.21 -25.06 0.72
N TYR A 176 -26.23 -25.88 1.77
CA TYR A 176 -26.24 -25.45 3.17
C TYR A 176 -25.10 -24.45 3.48
N GLU A 177 -23.90 -24.72 3.00
CA GLU A 177 -22.69 -23.94 3.30
C GLU A 177 -22.81 -22.49 2.82
N VAL A 178 -23.46 -22.26 1.67
CA VAL A 178 -23.67 -20.90 1.13
C VAL A 178 -24.70 -20.13 1.96
N VAL A 179 -25.70 -20.82 2.52
CA VAL A 179 -26.68 -20.20 3.42
C VAL A 179 -26.01 -19.85 4.75
N GLU A 180 -25.15 -20.73 5.26
CA GLU A 180 -24.34 -20.50 6.46
C GLU A 180 -23.41 -19.29 6.31
N ASP A 181 -22.63 -19.22 5.24
CA ASP A 181 -21.74 -18.10 4.94
C ASP A 181 -22.50 -16.77 4.89
N LEU A 182 -23.64 -16.73 4.18
CA LEU A 182 -24.45 -15.52 4.05
C LEU A 182 -24.97 -15.03 5.40
N VAL A 183 -25.42 -15.93 6.27
CA VAL A 183 -25.93 -15.55 7.58
C VAL A 183 -24.81 -15.05 8.50
N HIS A 184 -23.59 -15.59 8.38
CA HIS A 184 -22.41 -15.12 9.12
C HIS A 184 -21.85 -13.77 8.63
N GLU A 185 -21.99 -13.42 7.34
CA GLU A 185 -21.38 -12.24 6.72
C GLU A 185 -22.24 -10.94 6.75
N HIS A 186 -23.17 -10.79 7.69
CA HIS A 186 -24.14 -9.67 7.79
C HIS A 186 -25.26 -9.70 6.72
N ALA A 187 -25.89 -10.87 6.52
CA ALA A 187 -27.11 -10.95 5.73
C ALA A 187 -28.19 -9.96 6.19
N PRO A 188 -29.06 -9.50 5.27
CA PRO A 188 -30.25 -8.76 5.64
C PRO A 188 -31.10 -9.61 6.61
N SER A 189 -31.77 -8.94 7.56
CA SER A 189 -32.60 -9.59 8.58
C SER A 189 -33.43 -10.75 7.99
N ILE A 190 -33.42 -11.88 8.70
CA ILE A 190 -34.19 -13.07 8.34
C ILE A 190 -35.71 -12.78 8.28
N GLU A 191 -36.13 -11.70 8.95
CA GLU A 191 -37.50 -11.20 9.04
C GLU A 191 -37.91 -10.40 7.78
N ILE A 192 -37.01 -10.12 6.84
CA ILE A 192 -37.37 -9.44 5.59
C ILE A 192 -38.34 -10.34 4.81
N VAL A 193 -39.41 -9.71 4.33
CA VAL A 193 -40.47 -10.36 3.56
C VAL A 193 -40.41 -9.86 2.11
N CYS A 194 -40.40 -10.77 1.14
CA CYS A 194 -40.47 -10.40 -0.28
C CYS A 194 -41.88 -9.89 -0.65
N LYS A 195 -42.06 -9.38 -1.87
CA LYS A 195 -43.36 -8.86 -2.32
C LYS A 195 -44.47 -9.91 -2.37
N ASP A 196 -44.11 -11.20 -2.37
CA ASP A 196 -45.05 -12.34 -2.30
C ASP A 196 -45.32 -12.82 -0.87
N ASN A 197 -45.01 -12.01 0.15
CA ASN A 197 -45.18 -12.33 1.57
C ASN A 197 -44.39 -13.57 2.06
N LYS A 198 -43.20 -13.82 1.52
CA LYS A 198 -42.32 -14.93 1.93
C LYS A 198 -40.98 -14.45 2.48
N THR A 199 -40.53 -15.07 3.55
CA THR A 199 -39.22 -14.88 4.20
C THR A 199 -38.19 -15.88 3.69
N ALA A 200 -36.91 -15.71 4.07
CA ALA A 200 -35.89 -16.72 3.78
C ALA A 200 -36.25 -18.10 4.36
N LEU A 201 -36.90 -18.12 5.54
CA LEU A 201 -37.38 -19.34 6.17
C LEU A 201 -38.46 -20.05 5.33
N ASP A 202 -39.37 -19.27 4.72
CA ASP A 202 -40.40 -19.82 3.82
C ASP A 202 -39.78 -20.41 2.54
N TYR A 203 -38.67 -19.85 2.05
CA TYR A 203 -37.93 -20.41 0.91
C TYR A 203 -37.11 -21.66 1.29
N ALA A 204 -36.73 -21.81 2.56
CA ALA A 204 -36.01 -22.99 3.06
C ALA A 204 -36.92 -24.21 3.33
N CYS A 205 -38.25 -24.08 3.20
CA CYS A 205 -39.24 -25.10 3.60
C CYS A 205 -39.05 -26.52 3.04
N HIS A 206 -38.23 -26.70 1.99
CA HIS A 206 -37.93 -28.00 1.40
C HIS A 206 -36.63 -28.65 1.97
N SER A 207 -35.99 -28.04 2.97
CA SER A 207 -34.75 -28.51 3.59
C SER A 207 -34.75 -28.27 5.11
N GLU A 208 -34.91 -29.35 5.89
CA GLU A 208 -34.90 -29.27 7.36
C GLU A 208 -33.58 -28.70 7.92
N GLU A 209 -32.44 -29.02 7.29
CA GLU A 209 -31.12 -28.51 7.70
C GLU A 209 -31.01 -26.98 7.57
N LYS A 210 -31.48 -26.42 6.45
CA LYS A 210 -31.45 -24.96 6.23
C LYS A 210 -32.48 -24.23 7.09
N SER A 211 -33.68 -24.77 7.23
CA SER A 211 -34.70 -24.20 8.13
C SER A 211 -34.20 -24.19 9.57
N GLY A 212 -33.57 -25.27 10.04
CA GLY A 212 -33.00 -25.35 11.38
C GLY A 212 -31.90 -24.31 11.63
N LEU A 213 -31.02 -24.07 10.65
CA LEU A 213 -30.00 -23.02 10.70
C LEU A 213 -30.63 -21.63 10.83
N LEU A 214 -31.59 -21.30 9.95
CA LEU A 214 -32.26 -19.99 9.94
C LEU A 214 -33.07 -19.77 11.23
N GLU A 215 -33.72 -20.79 11.78
CA GLU A 215 -34.44 -20.70 13.06
C GLU A 215 -33.49 -20.52 14.27
N ALA A 216 -32.35 -21.20 14.27
CA ALA A 216 -31.33 -21.02 15.31
C ALA A 216 -30.81 -19.59 15.31
N TYR A 217 -30.56 -19.04 14.12
CA TYR A 217 -30.13 -17.66 13.94
C TYR A 217 -31.17 -16.64 14.38
N HIS A 218 -32.43 -16.85 14.01
CA HIS A 218 -33.55 -16.00 14.45
C HIS A 218 -33.63 -15.96 15.99
N LYS A 219 -33.44 -17.09 16.67
CA LYS A 219 -33.43 -17.14 18.14
C LYS A 219 -32.25 -16.39 18.75
N THR A 220 -31.06 -16.45 18.14
CA THR A 220 -29.90 -15.67 18.62
C THR A 220 -30.06 -14.17 18.41
N GLU A 221 -30.72 -13.74 17.33
CA GLU A 221 -31.05 -12.32 17.12
C GLU A 221 -32.09 -11.81 18.13
N GLU A 222 -33.11 -12.61 18.47
CA GLU A 222 -34.08 -12.23 19.51
C GLU A 222 -33.43 -12.07 20.89
N ILE A 223 -32.43 -12.90 21.21
CA ILE A 223 -31.66 -12.78 22.46
C ILE A 223 -30.83 -11.50 22.46
N HIS A 224 -30.13 -11.18 21.36
CA HIS A 224 -29.39 -9.92 21.22
C HIS A 224 -30.30 -8.67 21.26
N LYS A 225 -31.49 -8.73 20.65
CA LYS A 225 -32.50 -7.64 20.74
C LYS A 225 -32.98 -7.44 22.19
N LYS A 226 -33.11 -8.51 22.98
CA LYS A 226 -33.49 -8.45 24.41
C LYS A 226 -32.38 -7.92 25.32
N GLU A 227 -31.12 -8.23 25.02
CA GLU A 227 -29.97 -7.70 25.76
C GLU A 227 -29.68 -6.23 25.41
N ASN A 228 -29.85 -5.82 24.15
CA ASN A 228 -29.74 -4.41 23.74
C ASN A 228 -30.84 -3.54 24.35
N ASN A 229 -32.07 -4.04 24.50
CA ASN A 229 -33.15 -3.31 25.16
C ASN A 229 -32.94 -3.13 26.69
N GLN A 230 -31.98 -3.84 27.31
CA GLN A 230 -31.60 -3.62 28.72
C GLN A 230 -30.43 -2.63 28.88
N ALA A 231 -29.70 -2.31 27.81
CA ALA A 231 -28.59 -1.36 27.80
C ALA A 231 -29.02 0.12 27.63
N ASP A 232 -30.30 0.38 27.33
CA ASP A 232 -30.87 1.74 27.13
C ASP A 232 -31.09 2.55 28.43
N ASN A 233 -30.65 2.06 29.59
CA ASN A 233 -30.80 2.74 30.88
C ASN A 233 -29.47 3.20 31.50
N LEU A 234 -28.62 3.85 30.71
CA LEU A 234 -27.55 4.70 31.25
C LEU A 234 -27.64 6.10 30.62
N GLU A 235 -27.97 7.05 31.49
CA GLU A 235 -28.29 8.44 31.18
C GLU A 235 -27.11 9.22 30.60
N GLU A 236 -27.27 9.79 29.39
CA GLU A 236 -26.68 11.06 29.00
C GLU A 236 -27.51 11.71 27.87
N GLY A 237 -28.26 12.77 28.21
CA GLY A 237 -28.76 13.82 27.30
C GLY A 237 -29.63 13.40 26.09
N GLN A 238 -30.88 12.97 26.31
CA GLN A 238 -31.85 12.74 25.22
C GLN A 238 -32.19 14.02 24.45
N VAL A 239 -31.67 14.14 23.23
CA VAL A 239 -32.26 15.00 22.19
C VAL A 239 -33.50 14.28 21.66
N THR A 240 -34.68 14.86 21.87
CA THR A 240 -35.95 14.34 21.34
C THR A 240 -35.99 14.60 19.83
N ILE A 241 -35.57 13.63 19.02
CA ILE A 241 -35.66 13.72 17.56
C ILE A 241 -37.14 13.64 17.18
N SER A 242 -37.62 14.57 16.36
CA SER A 242 -39.03 14.57 15.92
C SER A 242 -39.30 13.38 14.98
N SER A 243 -40.53 12.88 14.93
CA SER A 243 -40.89 11.74 14.08
C SER A 243 -40.67 11.99 12.58
N THR A 244 -40.62 13.25 12.15
CA THR A 244 -40.29 13.64 10.77
C THR A 244 -38.78 13.65 10.53
N ASP A 245 -37.98 14.07 11.51
CA ASP A 245 -36.51 14.05 11.43
C ASP A 245 -35.96 12.61 11.45
N LEU A 246 -36.57 11.72 12.25
CA LEU A 246 -36.29 10.27 12.25
C LEU A 246 -36.55 9.64 10.88
N LYS A 247 -37.69 9.91 10.26
CA LYS A 247 -38.01 9.42 8.91
C LYS A 247 -37.02 9.91 7.85
N ARG A 248 -36.55 11.16 7.96
CA ARG A 248 -35.51 11.69 7.04
C ARG A 248 -34.19 10.96 7.21
N LEU A 249 -33.79 10.67 8.45
CA LEU A 249 -32.59 9.90 8.74
C LEU A 249 -32.73 8.47 8.17
N GLU A 250 -33.82 7.77 8.47
CA GLU A 250 -34.08 6.41 7.95
C GLU A 250 -34.00 6.35 6.41
N GLN A 251 -34.62 7.33 5.72
CA GLN A 251 -34.54 7.43 4.26
C GLN A 251 -33.12 7.68 3.75
N TYR A 252 -32.33 8.46 4.48
CA TYR A 252 -30.93 8.71 4.13
C TYR A 252 -30.07 7.47 4.36
N GLU A 253 -30.22 6.80 5.50
CA GLU A 253 -29.46 5.62 5.89
C GLU A 253 -29.72 4.43 4.94
N GLU A 254 -31.00 4.23 4.55
CA GLU A 254 -31.39 3.21 3.56
C GLU A 254 -30.64 3.38 2.23
N TYR A 255 -30.34 4.62 1.84
CA TYR A 255 -29.76 4.94 0.53
C TYR A 255 -28.24 5.11 0.54
N PHE A 256 -27.66 5.78 1.55
CA PHE A 256 -26.25 6.18 1.56
C PHE A 256 -25.40 5.46 2.62
N GLU A 257 -25.95 5.18 3.82
CA GLU A 257 -25.15 4.70 4.95
C GLU A 257 -24.76 3.22 4.78
N ASN A 258 -25.63 2.43 4.16
CA ASN A 258 -25.36 1.01 3.84
C ASN A 258 -24.33 0.81 2.71
N LEU A 259 -23.86 1.89 2.07
CA LEU A 259 -22.89 1.82 0.96
C LEU A 259 -21.54 2.39 1.42
N LEU A 260 -20.64 1.51 1.88
CA LEU A 260 -19.30 1.87 2.39
C LEU A 260 -18.50 2.74 1.41
N ASP A 261 -18.59 2.47 0.10
CA ASP A 261 -17.84 3.19 -0.93
C ASP A 261 -18.47 4.51 -1.41
N VAL A 262 -19.67 4.86 -0.95
CA VAL A 262 -20.39 6.06 -1.42
C VAL A 262 -20.15 7.24 -0.47
N ILE A 263 -19.82 8.40 -1.05
CA ILE A 263 -19.78 9.68 -0.36
C ILE A 263 -20.84 10.59 -0.97
N ASP A 264 -21.74 11.11 -0.14
CA ASP A 264 -22.72 12.09 -0.59
C ASP A 264 -22.07 13.48 -0.76
N TYR A 265 -21.57 13.71 -1.97
CA TYR A 265 -21.00 15.01 -2.33
C TYR A 265 -22.04 16.13 -2.30
N HIS A 266 -23.31 15.83 -2.56
CA HIS A 266 -24.37 16.84 -2.61
C HIS A 266 -24.66 17.37 -1.21
N LEU A 267 -24.88 16.49 -0.23
CA LEU A 267 -25.03 16.88 1.18
C LEU A 267 -23.78 17.62 1.68
N THR A 268 -22.59 17.11 1.34
CA THR A 268 -21.32 17.74 1.72
C THR A 268 -21.28 19.19 1.22
N VAL A 269 -21.55 19.43 -0.07
CA VAL A 269 -21.54 20.78 -0.66
C VAL A 269 -22.64 21.66 -0.08
N LYS A 270 -23.85 21.13 0.13
CA LYS A 270 -24.96 21.88 0.74
C LYS A 270 -24.61 22.35 2.16
N LEU A 271 -23.97 21.50 2.96
CA LEU A 271 -23.46 21.85 4.27
C LEU A 271 -22.37 22.92 4.20
N LEU A 272 -21.42 22.81 3.26
CA LEU A 272 -20.37 23.83 3.10
C LEU A 272 -20.95 25.21 2.78
N LEU A 273 -21.97 25.27 1.93
CA LEU A 273 -22.69 26.52 1.62
C LEU A 273 -23.49 27.03 2.83
N HIS A 274 -24.15 26.15 3.57
CA HIS A 274 -24.84 26.51 4.80
C HIS A 274 -23.90 27.16 5.82
N ILE A 275 -22.73 26.54 6.07
CA ILE A 275 -21.70 27.10 6.96
C ILE A 275 -21.19 28.44 6.41
N HIS A 276 -20.94 28.54 5.10
CA HIS A 276 -20.46 29.78 4.50
C HIS A 276 -21.42 30.96 4.70
N LEU A 277 -22.73 30.71 4.57
CA LEU A 277 -23.75 31.75 4.57
C LEU A 277 -24.26 32.10 5.97
N ASN A 278 -24.33 31.12 6.88
CA ASN A 278 -25.01 31.27 8.16
C ASN A 278 -24.07 31.32 9.37
N GLU A 279 -22.83 30.80 9.26
CA GLU A 279 -21.90 30.71 10.39
C GLU A 279 -20.88 31.86 10.40
N PRO A 280 -20.37 32.28 11.58
CA PRO A 280 -19.37 33.35 11.68
C PRO A 280 -18.03 33.07 10.98
N GLU A 281 -17.12 34.05 10.99
CA GLU A 281 -15.77 33.88 10.42
C GLU A 281 -14.96 32.71 11.06
N GLY A 282 -14.14 32.03 10.24
CA GLY A 282 -13.36 30.81 10.55
C GLY A 282 -13.23 29.84 9.36
N ALA A 283 -12.04 29.27 9.11
CA ALA A 283 -11.83 28.35 7.99
C ALA A 283 -12.55 27.01 8.19
N ILE A 284 -12.92 26.35 7.08
CA ILE A 284 -13.53 25.03 7.04
C ILE A 284 -12.50 23.99 6.61
N LEU A 285 -12.32 22.92 7.39
CA LEU A 285 -11.53 21.75 7.02
C LEU A 285 -12.48 20.57 6.76
N VAL A 286 -12.37 19.95 5.59
CA VAL A 286 -13.19 18.81 5.18
C VAL A 286 -12.32 17.56 5.06
N PHE A 287 -12.70 16.49 5.74
CA PHE A 287 -12.06 15.18 5.60
C PHE A 287 -12.80 14.34 4.55
N LEU A 288 -12.06 13.83 3.58
CA LEU A 288 -12.54 13.01 2.45
C LEU A 288 -11.62 11.78 2.29
N PRO A 289 -12.11 10.64 1.78
CA PRO A 289 -11.33 9.41 1.75
C PRO A 289 -10.11 9.43 0.80
N GLY A 290 -10.16 10.22 -0.26
CA GLY A 290 -9.19 10.18 -1.35
C GLY A 290 -9.29 11.38 -2.30
N PHE A 291 -8.34 11.46 -3.25
CA PHE A 291 -8.22 12.61 -4.15
C PHE A 291 -9.39 12.72 -5.16
N GLU A 292 -9.95 11.58 -5.55
CA GLU A 292 -11.16 11.48 -6.36
C GLU A 292 -12.35 12.19 -5.68
N HIS A 293 -12.54 11.95 -4.38
CA HIS A 293 -13.58 12.61 -3.58
C HIS A 293 -13.30 14.12 -3.41
N ILE A 294 -12.03 14.50 -3.20
CA ILE A 294 -11.60 15.92 -3.19
C ILE A 294 -11.96 16.62 -4.50
N SER A 295 -11.68 15.97 -5.63
CA SER A 295 -11.97 16.50 -6.96
C SER A 295 -13.48 16.62 -7.21
N ALA A 296 -14.25 15.61 -6.80
CA ALA A 296 -15.71 15.60 -6.96
C ALA A 296 -16.40 16.73 -6.18
N VAL A 297 -16.07 16.87 -4.89
CA VAL A 297 -16.59 17.95 -4.04
C VAL A 297 -16.19 19.33 -4.59
N GLN A 298 -14.94 19.50 -5.05
CA GLN A 298 -14.54 20.76 -5.66
C GLN A 298 -15.29 21.06 -6.95
N CYS A 299 -15.48 20.07 -7.82
CA CYS A 299 -16.23 20.23 -9.06
C CYS A 299 -17.67 20.68 -8.76
N GLU A 300 -18.34 19.98 -7.85
CA GLU A 300 -19.74 20.26 -7.49
C GLU A 300 -19.89 21.61 -6.80
N LEU A 301 -19.01 21.93 -5.85
CA LEU A 301 -18.97 23.25 -5.23
C LEU A 301 -18.77 24.34 -6.30
N SER A 302 -17.80 24.17 -7.22
CA SER A 302 -17.50 25.17 -8.26
C SER A 302 -18.68 25.46 -9.18
N LYS A 303 -19.54 24.47 -9.47
CA LYS A 303 -20.77 24.69 -10.27
C LYS A 303 -21.73 25.65 -9.56
N LEU A 304 -21.87 25.53 -8.24
CA LEU A 304 -22.73 26.38 -7.43
C LEU A 304 -22.11 27.75 -7.11
N LEU A 305 -20.78 27.88 -7.22
CA LEU A 305 -20.06 29.16 -7.08
C LEU A 305 -20.11 30.05 -8.34
N SER A 306 -20.75 29.60 -9.43
CA SER A 306 -20.88 30.39 -10.67
C SER A 306 -21.67 31.69 -10.46
N ASP A 307 -22.54 31.73 -9.45
CA ASP A 307 -23.35 32.88 -9.05
C ASP A 307 -22.54 33.95 -8.31
N SER A 308 -22.91 35.23 -8.49
CA SER A 308 -22.13 36.40 -8.06
C SER A 308 -21.96 36.54 -6.55
N GLU A 309 -22.90 36.06 -5.74
CA GLU A 309 -22.85 36.17 -4.27
C GLU A 309 -21.86 35.18 -3.62
N ASN A 310 -21.59 34.04 -4.30
CA ASN A 310 -20.77 32.95 -3.76
C ASN A 310 -19.27 33.06 -4.08
N ARG A 311 -18.82 34.13 -4.75
CA ARG A 311 -17.41 34.31 -5.17
C ARG A 311 -16.42 34.56 -4.02
N LYS A 312 -16.89 34.62 -2.78
CA LYS A 312 -16.08 34.88 -1.59
C LYS A 312 -15.47 33.62 -0.97
N ILE A 313 -15.34 32.52 -1.72
CA ILE A 313 -14.75 31.27 -1.24
C ILE A 313 -13.40 31.01 -1.91
N ALA A 314 -12.40 30.65 -1.10
CA ALA A 314 -11.11 30.14 -1.55
C ALA A 314 -11.00 28.64 -1.21
N ILE A 315 -10.88 27.79 -2.23
CA ILE A 315 -10.76 26.33 -2.09
C ILE A 315 -9.28 25.94 -2.17
N HIS A 316 -8.81 25.16 -1.21
CA HIS A 316 -7.47 24.57 -1.17
C HIS A 316 -7.55 23.06 -0.95
N PHE A 317 -6.55 22.34 -1.44
CA PHE A 317 -6.48 20.89 -1.30
C PHE A 317 -5.27 20.48 -0.45
N LEU A 318 -5.44 19.41 0.31
CA LEU A 318 -4.37 18.78 1.08
C LEU A 318 -4.43 17.26 0.89
N HIS A 319 -3.51 16.74 0.06
CA HIS A 319 -3.33 15.31 -0.18
C HIS A 319 -1.83 15.00 -0.33
N SER A 320 -1.40 13.81 0.11
CA SER A 320 0.02 13.42 0.22
C SER A 320 0.79 13.48 -1.10
N GLN A 321 0.13 13.17 -2.22
CA GLN A 321 0.72 13.18 -3.57
C GLN A 321 0.68 14.54 -4.29
N MET A 322 0.22 15.62 -3.64
CA MET A 322 0.12 16.94 -4.25
C MET A 322 1.43 17.73 -4.30
N GLN A 323 1.44 18.82 -5.08
CA GLN A 323 2.55 19.75 -5.10
C GLN A 323 2.68 20.52 -3.78
N THR A 324 3.92 20.66 -3.30
CA THR A 324 4.22 21.26 -1.99
C THR A 324 3.86 22.74 -1.96
N THR A 325 3.99 23.42 -3.11
CA THR A 325 3.53 24.79 -3.31
C THR A 325 2.02 24.91 -3.20
N GLU A 326 1.26 23.90 -3.62
CA GLU A 326 -0.20 23.88 -3.50
C GLU A 326 -0.62 23.57 -2.07
N GLN A 327 0.01 22.59 -1.42
CA GLN A 327 -0.23 22.27 -0.01
C GLN A 327 0.02 23.49 0.89
N LYS A 328 1.10 24.24 0.64
CA LYS A 328 1.43 25.47 1.38
C LYS A 328 0.33 26.52 1.33
N LYS A 329 -0.50 26.57 0.29
CA LYS A 329 -1.61 27.53 0.20
C LYS A 329 -2.64 27.31 1.30
N ALA A 330 -2.85 26.06 1.75
CA ALA A 330 -3.82 25.76 2.81
C ALA A 330 -3.41 26.35 4.18
N PHE A 331 -2.11 26.57 4.41
CA PHE A 331 -1.56 27.13 5.65
C PHE A 331 -1.66 28.65 5.72
N VAL A 332 -1.85 29.32 4.59
CA VAL A 332 -1.98 30.77 4.55
C VAL A 332 -3.43 31.13 4.94
N PRO A 333 -3.64 32.05 5.89
CA PRO A 333 -4.98 32.57 6.19
C PRO A 333 -5.60 33.26 4.97
N ALA A 334 -6.92 33.12 4.80
CA ALA A 334 -7.61 33.83 3.73
C ALA A 334 -7.71 35.34 4.02
N PRO A 335 -7.77 36.20 2.98
CA PRO A 335 -8.03 37.63 3.16
C PRO A 335 -9.38 37.90 3.85
N PRO A 336 -9.55 39.05 4.51
CA PRO A 336 -10.82 39.43 5.12
C PRO A 336 -11.98 39.37 4.13
N GLY A 337 -13.12 38.85 4.57
CA GLY A 337 -14.30 38.65 3.72
C GLY A 337 -14.22 37.48 2.74
N ILE A 338 -13.14 36.69 2.75
CA ILE A 338 -13.02 35.45 1.97
C ILE A 338 -13.03 34.24 2.92
N ARG A 339 -13.92 33.28 2.66
CA ARG A 339 -13.96 32.00 3.39
C ARG A 339 -12.96 31.02 2.81
N LYS A 340 -12.06 30.51 3.65
CA LYS A 340 -11.17 29.40 3.29
C LYS A 340 -11.86 28.05 3.49
N ILE A 341 -11.84 27.20 2.47
CA ILE A 341 -12.27 25.79 2.52
C ILE A 341 -11.09 24.92 2.14
N ILE A 342 -10.73 23.96 2.99
CA ILE A 342 -9.63 23.03 2.80
C ILE A 342 -10.21 21.63 2.64
N LEU A 343 -10.06 21.03 1.46
CA LEU A 343 -10.46 19.64 1.19
C LEU A 343 -9.25 18.73 1.41
N SER A 344 -9.34 17.79 2.34
CA SER A 344 -8.18 16.99 2.79
C SER A 344 -8.52 15.53 3.02
N THR A 345 -7.50 14.67 2.97
CA THR A 345 -7.56 13.31 3.53
C THR A 345 -7.13 13.30 5.01
N ASN A 346 -6.88 12.11 5.58
CA ASN A 346 -6.27 11.92 6.89
C ASN A 346 -4.91 12.64 7.09
N ILE A 347 -4.28 13.20 6.05
CA ILE A 347 -3.05 13.99 6.19
C ILE A 347 -3.20 15.18 7.14
N ALA A 348 -4.40 15.75 7.28
CA ALA A 348 -4.67 16.84 8.21
C ALA A 348 -4.95 16.36 9.66
N GLU A 349 -5.04 15.05 9.91
CA GLU A 349 -5.56 14.46 11.14
C GLU A 349 -4.61 14.48 12.32
N THR A 350 -3.30 14.26 12.10
CA THR A 350 -2.26 14.24 13.16
C THR A 350 -1.23 15.34 12.92
N SER A 351 -0.60 15.33 11.74
CA SER A 351 0.71 15.99 11.49
C SER A 351 0.69 17.46 11.07
N ILE A 352 -0.48 18.10 10.93
CA ILE A 352 -0.60 19.45 10.36
C ILE A 352 -1.29 20.44 11.30
N THR A 353 -0.67 21.59 11.56
CA THR A 353 -1.24 22.72 12.32
C THR A 353 -1.67 23.86 11.40
N ILE A 354 -2.97 23.98 11.15
CA ILE A 354 -3.58 25.13 10.48
C ILE A 354 -4.34 25.90 11.55
N THR A 355 -3.93 27.15 11.78
CA THR A 355 -4.33 27.91 12.96
C THR A 355 -5.70 28.55 12.85
N ASP A 356 -6.21 28.80 11.64
CA ASP A 356 -7.47 29.51 11.41
C ASP A 356 -8.68 28.59 11.20
N ILE A 357 -8.54 27.28 11.41
CA ILE A 357 -9.66 26.33 11.37
C ILE A 357 -10.62 26.63 12.53
N LYS A 358 -11.91 26.70 12.19
CA LYS A 358 -13.01 26.81 13.15
C LYS A 358 -14.09 25.75 12.94
N TYR A 359 -14.30 25.35 11.68
CA TYR A 359 -15.29 24.36 11.31
C TYR A 359 -14.59 23.13 10.74
N VAL A 360 -14.96 21.95 11.23
CA VAL A 360 -14.55 20.66 10.66
C VAL A 360 -15.78 19.98 10.08
N VAL A 361 -15.67 19.48 8.86
CA VAL A 361 -16.66 18.60 8.23
C VAL A 361 -16.01 17.24 8.06
N ASP A 362 -16.50 16.26 8.79
CA ASP A 362 -15.98 14.89 8.80
C ASP A 362 -16.96 13.96 8.07
N THR A 363 -16.55 13.43 6.91
CA THR A 363 -17.37 12.42 6.21
C THR A 363 -17.40 11.09 6.94
N GLY A 364 -16.53 10.88 7.93
CA GLY A 364 -16.42 9.63 8.68
C GLY A 364 -15.74 8.50 7.94
N LYS A 365 -15.28 8.72 6.70
CA LYS A 365 -14.67 7.66 5.89
C LYS A 365 -13.21 7.95 5.55
N PHE A 366 -12.44 6.89 5.34
CA PHE A 366 -11.05 6.93 4.87
C PHE A 366 -10.73 5.71 4.01
N LYS A 367 -9.67 5.78 3.20
CA LYS A 367 -9.18 4.60 2.47
C LYS A 367 -8.15 3.85 3.31
N GLU A 368 -8.46 2.61 3.68
CA GLU A 368 -7.56 1.72 4.38
C GLU A 368 -6.90 0.75 3.38
N LYS A 369 -5.57 0.62 3.47
CA LYS A 369 -4.83 -0.44 2.77
C LYS A 369 -4.83 -1.67 3.67
N SER A 370 -5.29 -2.79 3.12
CA SER A 370 -5.27 -4.10 3.76
C SER A 370 -4.57 -5.11 2.86
N PHE A 371 -4.03 -6.18 3.44
CA PHE A 371 -3.29 -7.22 2.73
C PHE A 371 -3.92 -8.59 2.98
N ASN A 372 -4.25 -9.30 1.91
CA ASN A 372 -4.66 -10.69 1.98
C ASN A 372 -3.43 -11.59 1.79
N PRO A 373 -3.02 -12.33 2.84
CA PRO A 373 -1.81 -13.14 2.79
C PRO A 373 -1.95 -14.40 1.90
N GLU A 374 -3.16 -14.92 1.69
CA GLU A 374 -3.39 -16.14 0.89
C GLU A 374 -3.05 -15.93 -0.59
N ASN A 375 -3.45 -14.77 -1.12
CA ASN A 375 -3.28 -14.45 -2.52
C ASN A 375 -2.19 -13.37 -2.78
N GLY A 376 -1.59 -12.82 -1.72
CA GLY A 376 -0.54 -11.80 -1.83
C GLY A 376 -1.03 -10.49 -2.45
N VAL A 377 -2.32 -10.16 -2.27
CA VAL A 377 -2.96 -8.98 -2.88
C VAL A 377 -3.28 -7.95 -1.80
N HIS A 378 -2.92 -6.70 -2.07
CA HIS A 378 -3.42 -5.58 -1.31
C HIS A 378 -4.83 -5.20 -1.78
N SER A 379 -5.68 -4.74 -0.88
CA SER A 379 -6.92 -4.04 -1.21
C SER A 379 -6.87 -2.63 -0.63
N LEU A 380 -7.54 -1.70 -1.32
CA LEU A 380 -7.72 -0.34 -0.84
C LEU A 380 -9.22 -0.10 -0.74
N GLN A 381 -9.76 -0.21 0.47
CA GLN A 381 -11.20 -0.16 0.72
C GLN A 381 -11.57 1.10 1.48
N CYS A 382 -12.77 1.62 1.23
CA CYS A 382 -13.32 2.71 2.01
C CYS A 382 -13.88 2.14 3.31
N GLU A 383 -13.34 2.62 4.44
CA GLU A 383 -13.73 2.17 5.77
C GLU A 383 -14.22 3.35 6.60
N TRP A 384 -15.09 3.05 7.58
CA TRP A 384 -15.45 4.02 8.61
C TRP A 384 -14.27 4.26 9.55
N VAL A 385 -14.05 5.52 9.91
CA VAL A 385 -13.00 5.92 10.84
C VAL A 385 -13.25 5.35 12.23
N SER A 386 -12.19 5.22 13.02
CA SER A 386 -12.33 4.90 14.43
C SER A 386 -12.89 6.10 15.23
N LYS A 387 -13.48 5.85 16.40
CA LYS A 387 -13.87 6.90 17.33
C LYS A 387 -12.67 7.76 17.74
N ALA A 388 -11.50 7.17 17.94
CA ALA A 388 -10.27 7.89 18.21
C ALA A 388 -9.93 8.88 17.08
N SER A 389 -9.91 8.41 15.82
CA SER A 389 -9.65 9.24 14.64
C SER A 389 -10.68 10.37 14.52
N ALA A 390 -11.95 10.07 14.72
CA ALA A 390 -13.05 11.04 14.68
C ALA A 390 -12.93 12.12 15.79
N ARG A 391 -12.34 11.79 16.95
CA ARG A 391 -12.02 12.76 18.02
C ARG A 391 -10.79 13.61 17.66
N GLN A 392 -9.78 13.03 17.01
CA GLN A 392 -8.63 13.78 16.51
C GLN A 392 -9.02 14.81 15.44
N ARG A 393 -9.91 14.42 14.51
CA ARG A 393 -10.50 15.32 13.50
C ARG A 393 -11.26 16.47 14.14
N ARG A 394 -12.14 16.18 15.12
CA ARG A 394 -12.84 17.19 15.93
C ARG A 394 -11.87 18.17 16.60
N GLY A 395 -10.76 17.67 17.15
CA GLY A 395 -9.72 18.47 17.80
C GLY A 395 -9.10 19.54 16.91
N ARG A 396 -9.19 19.42 15.58
CA ARG A 396 -8.67 20.42 14.63
C ARG A 396 -9.44 21.75 14.68
N ALA A 397 -10.70 21.74 15.10
CA ALA A 397 -11.52 22.95 15.28
C ALA A 397 -11.27 23.67 16.61
N GLY A 398 -10.73 22.98 17.63
CA GLY A 398 -10.62 23.48 19.00
C GLY A 398 -9.23 23.97 19.41
N ARG A 399 -8.35 24.30 18.45
CA ARG A 399 -6.95 24.61 18.74
C ARG A 399 -6.71 26.03 19.25
N VAL A 400 -7.30 27.02 18.60
CA VAL A 400 -7.05 28.45 18.93
C VAL A 400 -8.30 29.20 19.40
N GLN A 401 -9.48 28.61 19.18
CA GLN A 401 -10.78 29.21 19.47
C GLN A 401 -11.84 28.12 19.57
N ASN A 402 -13.02 28.48 20.07
CA ASN A 402 -14.18 27.59 20.05
C ASN A 402 -14.56 27.26 18.60
N GLY A 403 -14.86 25.99 18.35
CA GLY A 403 -15.14 25.49 17.01
C GLY A 403 -16.37 24.60 16.93
N THR A 404 -16.65 24.12 15.73
CA THR A 404 -17.76 23.21 15.45
C THR A 404 -17.28 22.05 14.58
N CYS A 405 -17.73 20.84 14.87
CA CYS A 405 -17.47 19.64 14.11
C CYS A 405 -18.79 19.07 13.59
N TYR A 406 -18.95 19.01 12.28
CA TYR A 406 -20.09 18.41 11.60
C TYR A 406 -19.70 17.00 11.12
N ARG A 407 -20.42 15.98 11.56
CA ARG A 407 -20.18 14.56 11.27
C ARG A 407 -21.26 14.05 10.32
N LEU A 408 -20.88 13.65 9.12
CA LEU A 408 -21.82 13.13 8.10
C LEU A 408 -22.14 11.63 8.33
N PHE A 409 -22.26 11.25 9.60
CA PHE A 409 -22.66 9.92 10.06
C PHE A 409 -23.52 10.07 11.31
N SER A 410 -24.44 9.12 11.53
CA SER A 410 -25.40 9.20 12.64
C SER A 410 -24.74 8.98 14.00
N ARG A 411 -25.39 9.43 15.09
CA ARG A 411 -24.96 9.06 16.45
C ARG A 411 -24.94 7.56 16.66
N ARG A 412 -25.94 6.85 16.10
CA ARG A 412 -26.06 5.39 16.14
C ARG A 412 -24.84 4.73 15.51
N LEU A 413 -24.47 5.14 14.30
CA LEU A 413 -23.28 4.60 13.64
C LEU A 413 -22.00 4.95 14.41
N PHE A 414 -21.86 6.18 14.91
CA PHE A 414 -20.70 6.56 15.72
C PHE A 414 -20.53 5.65 16.95
N GLN A 415 -21.62 5.24 17.60
CA GLN A 415 -21.56 4.29 18.73
C GLN A 415 -21.09 2.90 18.31
N GLN A 416 -21.41 2.46 17.09
CA GLN A 416 -21.02 1.17 16.51
C GLN A 416 -19.59 1.17 15.93
N MET A 417 -19.02 2.35 15.62
CA MET A 417 -17.64 2.46 15.13
C MET A 417 -16.63 1.89 16.14
N LYS A 418 -15.56 1.30 15.61
CA LYS A 418 -14.43 0.79 16.39
C LYS A 418 -13.82 1.91 17.22
N GLU A 419 -13.39 1.61 18.45
CA GLU A 419 -12.76 2.63 19.31
C GLU A 419 -11.43 3.11 18.73
N TYR A 420 -10.63 2.19 18.18
CA TYR A 420 -9.30 2.44 17.61
C TYR A 420 -9.17 1.78 16.23
N GLU A 421 -8.21 2.26 15.43
CA GLU A 421 -7.86 1.66 14.15
C GLU A 421 -7.22 0.28 14.32
N THR A 422 -7.34 -0.56 13.29
CA THR A 422 -6.75 -1.89 13.28
C THR A 422 -5.21 -1.77 13.21
N PRO A 423 -4.45 -2.35 14.16
CA PRO A 423 -2.99 -2.31 14.16
C PRO A 423 -2.38 -2.80 12.84
N GLU A 424 -1.28 -2.18 12.40
CA GLU A 424 -0.64 -2.52 11.11
C GLU A 424 -0.19 -3.99 11.05
N ILE A 425 0.23 -4.57 12.18
CA ILE A 425 0.66 -5.97 12.26
C ILE A 425 -0.44 -6.96 11.84
N LEU A 426 -1.72 -6.56 11.90
CA LEU A 426 -2.85 -7.40 11.54
C LEU A 426 -3.27 -7.27 10.06
N ARG A 427 -2.83 -6.20 9.37
CA ARG A 427 -3.36 -5.82 8.05
C ARG A 427 -2.31 -5.55 6.97
N GLU A 428 -1.02 -5.50 7.32
CA GLU A 428 0.09 -5.29 6.38
C GLU A 428 0.97 -6.55 6.23
N PRO A 429 1.74 -6.69 5.13
CA PRO A 429 2.72 -7.76 4.98
C PRO A 429 3.76 -7.76 6.10
N LEU A 430 4.11 -8.96 6.57
CA LEU A 430 5.00 -9.15 7.72
C LEU A 430 6.45 -9.48 7.31
N ASP A 431 6.77 -9.56 6.01
CA ASP A 431 8.08 -9.97 5.50
C ASP A 431 9.25 -9.22 6.16
N GLU A 432 9.17 -7.88 6.20
CA GLU A 432 10.21 -7.03 6.77
C GLU A 432 10.37 -7.27 8.28
N ILE A 433 9.26 -7.27 9.03
CA ILE A 433 9.32 -7.46 10.47
C ILE A 433 9.71 -8.89 10.86
N CYS A 434 9.31 -9.90 10.10
CA CYS A 434 9.72 -11.28 10.28
C CYS A 434 11.24 -11.42 10.09
N LEU A 435 11.78 -10.81 9.02
CA LEU A 435 13.22 -10.81 8.77
C LEU A 435 13.98 -10.12 9.91
N ASN A 436 13.53 -8.94 10.32
CA ASN A 436 14.12 -8.19 11.43
C ASN A 436 14.04 -8.98 12.75
N ALA A 437 12.88 -9.56 13.06
CA ALA A 437 12.64 -10.36 14.27
C ALA A 437 13.52 -11.62 14.34
N THR A 438 13.98 -12.16 13.20
CA THR A 438 14.77 -13.41 13.18
C THR A 438 16.02 -13.34 14.07
N GLN A 439 16.64 -12.16 14.27
CA GLN A 439 17.80 -12.00 15.17
C GLN A 439 17.41 -11.88 16.66
N LEU A 440 16.15 -11.59 16.94
CA LEU A 440 15.63 -11.29 18.27
C LEU A 440 14.93 -12.50 18.90
N ILE A 441 14.49 -13.45 18.09
CA ILE A 441 13.82 -14.66 18.55
C ILE A 441 14.79 -15.48 19.41
N PRO A 442 14.44 -15.82 20.65
CA PRO A 442 15.25 -16.69 21.50
C PRO A 442 15.56 -18.03 20.84
N SER A 443 16.74 -18.59 21.13
CA SER A 443 17.14 -19.89 20.58
C SER A 443 16.13 -20.98 20.96
N GLY A 444 15.61 -21.68 19.94
CA GLY A 444 14.62 -22.76 20.10
C GLY A 444 13.17 -22.33 19.95
N MET A 445 12.87 -21.03 19.96
CA MET A 445 11.52 -20.50 19.70
C MET A 445 11.28 -20.36 18.20
N LYS A 446 10.06 -20.70 17.75
CA LYS A 446 9.63 -20.50 16.36
C LYS A 446 9.09 -19.10 16.12
N MET A 447 9.15 -18.64 14.87
CA MET A 447 8.64 -17.30 14.53
C MET A 447 7.14 -17.17 14.82
N SER A 448 6.35 -18.22 14.57
CA SER A 448 4.93 -18.26 14.93
C SER A 448 4.67 -18.10 16.43
N GLU A 449 5.49 -18.75 17.28
CA GLU A 449 5.39 -18.63 18.73
C GLU A 449 5.79 -17.23 19.22
N PHE A 450 6.80 -16.64 18.58
CA PHE A 450 7.20 -15.26 18.90
C PHE A 450 6.09 -14.26 18.58
N PHE A 451 5.46 -14.35 17.42
CA PHE A 451 4.38 -13.45 17.01
C PHE A 451 3.07 -13.68 17.78
N SER A 452 2.82 -14.90 18.28
CA SER A 452 1.64 -15.16 19.12
C SER A 452 1.67 -14.44 20.47
N MET A 453 2.83 -13.94 20.89
CA MET A 453 3.00 -13.17 22.12
C MET A 453 2.76 -11.66 21.94
N ALA A 454 2.47 -11.18 20.72
CA ALA A 454 2.24 -9.76 20.43
C ALA A 454 1.02 -9.20 21.19
N ILE A 455 0.92 -7.87 21.29
CA ILE A 455 -0.23 -7.20 21.92
C ILE A 455 -1.52 -7.64 21.23
N ASP A 456 -1.52 -7.62 19.91
CA ASP A 456 -2.54 -8.20 19.05
C ASP A 456 -1.84 -9.19 18.10
N PRO A 457 -1.95 -10.51 18.35
CA PRO A 457 -1.31 -11.51 17.52
C PRO A 457 -1.81 -11.48 16.07
N PRO A 458 -0.91 -11.46 15.06
CA PRO A 458 -1.31 -11.58 13.67
C PRO A 458 -1.89 -12.97 13.38
N LYS A 459 -2.67 -13.06 12.29
CA LYS A 459 -3.16 -14.35 11.78
C LYS A 459 -1.97 -15.28 11.49
N GLN A 460 -2.10 -16.54 11.88
CA GLN A 460 -1.06 -17.57 11.70
C GLN A 460 -0.65 -17.72 10.22
N GLU A 461 -1.61 -17.59 9.31
CA GLU A 461 -1.39 -17.59 7.87
C GLU A 461 -0.52 -16.42 7.39
N SER A 462 -0.72 -15.22 7.94
CA SER A 462 0.11 -14.04 7.61
C SER A 462 1.58 -14.28 7.97
N VAL A 463 1.84 -14.88 9.14
CA VAL A 463 3.21 -15.23 9.57
C VAL A 463 3.78 -16.33 8.68
N THR A 464 2.99 -17.37 8.38
CA THR A 464 3.41 -18.50 7.55
C THR A 464 3.75 -18.05 6.12
N ASN A 465 2.95 -17.17 5.54
CA ASN A 465 3.19 -16.61 4.22
C ASN A 465 4.41 -15.70 4.19
N ALA A 466 4.63 -14.89 5.24
CA ALA A 466 5.86 -14.12 5.36
C ALA A 466 7.12 -15.02 5.43
N ILE A 467 7.07 -16.11 6.19
CA ILE A 467 8.15 -17.12 6.24
C ILE A 467 8.37 -17.73 4.85
N LYS A 468 7.30 -18.08 4.13
CA LYS A 468 7.37 -18.61 2.76
C LYS A 468 8.04 -17.61 1.81
N CYS A 469 7.63 -16.34 1.83
CA CYS A 469 8.23 -15.27 1.04
C CYS A 469 9.73 -15.11 1.35
N LEU A 470 10.11 -15.07 2.62
CA LEU A 470 11.53 -14.96 3.02
C LEU A 470 12.37 -16.17 2.61
N LYS A 471 11.80 -17.39 2.62
CA LYS A 471 12.43 -18.59 2.07
C LYS A 471 12.62 -18.50 0.56
N MET A 472 11.59 -18.06 -0.19
CA MET A 472 11.69 -17.83 -1.63
C MET A 472 12.75 -16.77 -1.97
N MET A 473 12.84 -15.71 -1.17
CA MET A 473 13.90 -14.70 -1.30
C MET A 473 15.30 -15.23 -0.95
N LYS A 474 15.43 -16.44 -0.39
CA LYS A 474 16.64 -17.03 0.19
C LYS A 474 17.21 -16.21 1.35
N ALA A 475 16.37 -15.46 2.07
CA ALA A 475 16.77 -14.67 3.22
C ALA A 475 16.89 -15.54 4.49
N ILE A 476 16.00 -16.53 4.63
CA ILE A 476 16.04 -17.54 5.69
C ILE A 476 16.08 -18.95 5.10
N ASN A 477 16.59 -19.90 5.87
CA ASN A 477 16.58 -21.32 5.52
C ASN A 477 15.31 -22.03 6.04
N ASP A 478 15.21 -23.34 5.80
CA ASP A 478 14.04 -24.13 6.22
C ASP A 478 13.82 -24.15 7.74
N ASN A 479 14.90 -23.97 8.51
CA ASN A 479 14.89 -23.89 9.96
C ASN A 479 14.59 -22.48 10.49
N GLU A 480 14.16 -21.54 9.65
CA GLU A 480 13.89 -20.14 9.99
C GLU A 480 15.13 -19.37 10.47
N GLN A 481 16.33 -19.81 10.09
CA GLN A 481 17.58 -19.13 10.41
C GLN A 481 18.06 -18.27 9.24
N LEU A 482 18.70 -17.14 9.55
CA LEU A 482 19.25 -16.25 8.54
C LEU A 482 20.33 -16.93 7.68
N THR A 483 20.15 -16.88 6.37
CA THR A 483 21.18 -17.23 5.40
C THR A 483 22.26 -16.13 5.34
N PRO A 484 23.41 -16.37 4.67
CA PRO A 484 24.35 -15.29 4.38
C PRO A 484 23.70 -14.08 3.69
N LEU A 485 22.72 -14.31 2.80
CA LEU A 485 21.97 -13.25 2.16
C LEU A 485 21.11 -12.48 3.17
N GLY A 486 20.30 -13.18 3.99
CA GLY A 486 19.45 -12.54 5.00
C GLY A 486 20.23 -11.71 6.02
N LYS A 487 21.42 -12.19 6.43
CA LYS A 487 22.33 -11.45 7.32
C LYS A 487 22.81 -10.12 6.72
N GLN A 488 22.90 -10.04 5.39
CA GLN A 488 23.30 -8.80 4.70
C GLN A 488 22.09 -7.91 4.41
N MET A 489 20.93 -8.51 4.11
CA MET A 489 19.68 -7.77 3.88
C MET A 489 19.27 -6.94 5.11
N ILE A 490 19.30 -7.52 6.32
CA ILE A 490 18.92 -6.80 7.56
C ILE A 490 19.79 -5.56 7.82
N LYS A 491 21.03 -5.58 7.35
CA LYS A 491 21.94 -4.44 7.51
C LYS A 491 21.52 -3.27 6.62
N VAL A 492 21.03 -3.55 5.42
CA VAL A 492 20.58 -2.52 4.49
C VAL A 492 19.28 -1.90 5.02
N PRO A 493 19.20 -0.57 5.15
CA PRO A 493 18.09 0.08 5.85
C PRO A 493 16.82 0.22 4.98
N LEU A 494 16.42 -0.82 4.26
CA LEU A 494 15.25 -0.88 3.38
C LEU A 494 14.54 -2.24 3.50
N GLU A 495 13.33 -2.33 2.94
CA GLU A 495 12.57 -3.57 2.81
C GLU A 495 13.38 -4.71 2.16
N PRO A 496 13.07 -6.00 2.46
CA PRO A 496 13.82 -7.15 1.97
C PRO A 496 14.09 -7.13 0.45
N GLN A 497 13.06 -6.85 -0.35
CA GLN A 497 13.15 -6.80 -1.81
C GLN A 497 14.15 -5.74 -2.28
N CYS A 498 13.97 -4.50 -1.81
CA CYS A 498 14.86 -3.38 -2.13
C CYS A 498 16.32 -3.64 -1.72
N SER A 499 16.51 -4.22 -0.53
CA SER A 499 17.82 -4.61 -0.02
C SER A 499 18.50 -5.63 -0.95
N LYS A 500 17.74 -6.61 -1.45
CA LYS A 500 18.24 -7.62 -2.39
C LYS A 500 18.55 -7.04 -3.78
N ILE A 501 17.75 -6.09 -4.30
CA ILE A 501 18.05 -5.36 -5.55
C ILE A 501 19.43 -4.71 -5.46
N ILE A 502 19.72 -4.03 -4.35
CA ILE A 502 20.99 -3.32 -4.13
C ILE A 502 22.16 -4.29 -4.06
N LEU A 503 22.04 -5.38 -3.27
CA LEU A 503 23.10 -6.37 -3.13
C LEU A 503 23.43 -7.04 -4.48
N TYR A 504 22.41 -7.42 -5.25
CA TYR A 504 22.61 -7.94 -6.61
C TYR A 504 23.15 -6.86 -7.56
N GLY A 505 22.78 -5.59 -7.38
CA GLY A 505 23.36 -4.46 -8.10
C GLY A 505 24.87 -4.32 -7.91
N VAL A 506 25.36 -4.57 -6.69
CA VAL A 506 26.82 -4.64 -6.42
C VAL A 506 27.45 -5.84 -7.14
N MET A 507 26.86 -7.03 -6.99
CA MET A 507 27.41 -8.28 -7.55
C MET A 507 27.45 -8.28 -9.08
N LEU A 508 26.42 -7.71 -9.71
CA LEU A 508 26.29 -7.57 -11.16
C LEU A 508 26.97 -6.30 -11.69
N LYS A 509 27.65 -5.52 -10.84
CA LYS A 509 28.32 -4.25 -11.18
C LYS A 509 27.40 -3.27 -11.94
N CYS A 510 26.16 -3.15 -11.47
CA CYS A 510 25.15 -2.19 -11.94
C CYS A 510 24.58 -1.34 -10.79
N LEU A 511 25.45 -0.90 -9.86
CA LEU A 511 25.04 -0.36 -8.56
C LEU A 511 24.20 0.93 -8.63
N GLU A 512 24.58 1.92 -9.44
CA GLU A 512 23.88 3.22 -9.52
C GLU A 512 22.40 3.08 -9.90
N PRO A 513 22.02 2.41 -11.00
CA PRO A 513 20.61 2.21 -11.33
C PRO A 513 19.88 1.32 -10.31
N ALA A 514 20.55 0.31 -9.73
CA ALA A 514 19.96 -0.53 -8.69
C ALA A 514 19.59 0.27 -7.43
N LEU A 515 20.46 1.20 -7.00
CA LEU A 515 20.17 2.11 -5.89
C LEU A 515 19.00 3.04 -6.20
N ILE A 516 18.96 3.61 -7.42
CA ILE A 516 17.85 4.48 -7.84
C ILE A 516 16.53 3.71 -7.77
N LEU A 517 16.47 2.52 -8.36
CA LEU A 517 15.26 1.68 -8.36
C LEU A 517 14.81 1.31 -6.95
N ALA A 518 15.70 0.78 -6.11
CA ALA A 518 15.37 0.41 -4.73
C ALA A 518 14.86 1.61 -3.91
N CYS A 519 15.48 2.79 -4.06
CA CYS A 519 14.99 4.00 -3.41
C CYS A 519 13.66 4.50 -3.99
N CYS A 520 13.41 4.33 -5.29
CA CYS A 520 12.15 4.72 -5.92
C CYS A 520 11.00 3.83 -5.44
N ILE A 521 11.19 2.50 -5.44
CA ILE A 521 10.21 1.52 -4.92
C ILE A 521 9.86 1.89 -3.47
N SER A 522 10.86 2.13 -2.61
CA SER A 522 10.64 2.53 -1.21
C SER A 522 9.93 3.88 -1.02
N GLN A 523 9.99 4.81 -2.00
CA GLN A 523 9.30 6.11 -1.92
C GLN A 523 7.96 6.14 -2.68
N GLY A 524 7.64 5.09 -3.44
CA GLY A 524 6.50 5.01 -4.34
C GLY A 524 6.52 6.02 -5.48
N ASP A 525 5.37 6.20 -6.14
CA ASP A 525 5.24 6.98 -7.39
C ASP A 525 5.85 8.39 -7.29
N LEU A 526 6.73 8.71 -8.24
CA LEU A 526 7.41 10.01 -8.33
C LEU A 526 6.50 11.11 -8.90
N PHE A 527 5.47 10.73 -9.65
CA PHE A 527 4.57 11.68 -10.28
C PHE A 527 3.57 12.23 -9.25
N LYS A 528 3.34 13.54 -9.32
CA LYS A 528 2.35 14.25 -8.50
C LYS A 528 1.02 14.32 -9.23
N ILE A 529 -0.07 14.26 -8.47
CA ILE A 529 -1.40 14.47 -9.01
C ILE A 529 -1.65 15.99 -9.06
N PRO A 530 -1.86 16.57 -10.25
CA PRO A 530 -2.16 17.99 -10.36
C PRO A 530 -3.64 18.30 -10.05
N ALA A 531 -3.88 19.51 -9.54
CA ALA A 531 -5.22 20.05 -9.40
C ALA A 531 -5.78 20.54 -10.76
N GLY A 532 -6.95 20.04 -11.17
CA GLY A 532 -7.68 20.50 -12.35
C GLY A 532 -7.42 19.75 -13.66
N GLN A 533 -8.44 19.70 -14.52
CA GLN A 533 -8.48 18.82 -15.70
C GLN A 533 -7.40 19.10 -16.76
N LEU A 534 -7.12 20.38 -17.05
CA LEU A 534 -6.08 20.76 -18.01
C LEU A 534 -4.68 20.34 -17.55
N LEU A 535 -4.39 20.48 -16.25
CA LEU A 535 -3.10 20.05 -15.70
C LEU A 535 -3.01 18.52 -15.65
N LYS A 536 -4.10 17.79 -15.41
CA LYS A 536 -4.14 16.32 -15.52
C LYS A 536 -3.77 15.85 -16.93
N GLN A 537 -4.34 16.45 -17.98
CA GLN A 537 -4.00 16.13 -19.38
C GLN A 537 -2.53 16.43 -19.71
N ARG A 538 -2.01 17.55 -19.20
CA ARG A 538 -0.58 17.89 -19.33
C ARG A 538 0.30 16.88 -18.59
N ALA A 539 -0.04 16.50 -17.37
CA ALA A 539 0.72 15.52 -16.60
C ALA A 539 0.75 14.15 -17.29
N ALA A 540 -0.38 13.68 -17.82
CA ALA A 540 -0.43 12.46 -18.62
C ALA A 540 0.46 12.55 -19.86
N SER A 541 0.48 13.70 -20.53
CA SER A 541 1.33 13.96 -21.70
C SER A 541 2.82 14.02 -21.34
N CYS A 542 3.19 14.65 -20.22
CA CYS A 542 4.55 14.66 -19.68
C CYS A 542 5.01 13.24 -19.30
N LYS A 543 4.16 12.47 -18.61
CA LYS A 543 4.47 11.07 -18.28
C LYS A 543 4.74 10.26 -19.54
N LYS A 544 3.92 10.42 -20.59
CA LYS A 544 4.13 9.79 -21.91
C LYS A 544 5.48 10.11 -22.55
N GLN A 545 6.12 11.25 -22.26
CA GLN A 545 7.46 11.56 -22.78
C GLN A 545 8.55 10.68 -22.15
N PHE A 546 8.37 10.27 -20.89
CA PHE A 546 9.29 9.34 -20.22
C PHE A 546 8.96 7.87 -20.53
N ILE A 547 7.70 7.59 -20.87
CA ILE A 547 7.25 6.32 -21.43
C ILE A 547 7.84 6.19 -22.83
N ASN A 548 9.10 5.77 -22.90
CA ASN A 548 9.68 5.30 -24.16
C ASN A 548 8.82 4.13 -24.68
N LYS A 549 8.89 3.76 -25.96
CA LYS A 549 8.20 2.58 -26.54
C LYS A 549 8.57 1.23 -25.86
N GLY A 550 9.25 1.23 -24.72
CA GLY A 550 9.71 0.10 -23.94
C GLY A 550 8.61 -0.60 -23.13
N TYR A 551 9.04 -1.55 -22.29
CA TYR A 551 8.19 -2.55 -21.64
C TYR A 551 8.43 -2.57 -20.11
N SER A 552 8.73 -1.42 -19.51
CA SER A 552 9.12 -1.32 -18.10
C SER A 552 8.68 0.01 -17.49
N ASP A 553 7.92 -0.08 -16.41
CA ASP A 553 7.56 1.04 -15.55
C ASP A 553 8.80 1.51 -14.74
N ASP A 554 9.60 0.59 -14.22
CA ASP A 554 10.83 0.88 -13.46
C ASP A 554 11.86 1.71 -14.26
N LEU A 555 11.93 1.47 -15.57
CA LEU A 555 12.81 2.21 -16.46
C LEU A 555 12.49 3.71 -16.49
N ILE A 556 11.22 4.10 -16.27
CA ILE A 556 10.80 5.50 -16.21
C ILE A 556 11.53 6.21 -15.07
N SER A 557 11.61 5.59 -13.90
CA SER A 557 12.31 6.13 -12.72
C SER A 557 13.78 6.41 -13.06
N ILE A 558 14.46 5.45 -13.68
CA ILE A 558 15.84 5.63 -14.16
C ILE A 558 15.94 6.80 -15.16
N LYS A 559 15.01 6.90 -16.12
CA LYS A 559 15.03 7.95 -17.15
C LYS A 559 14.77 9.34 -16.60
N ILE A 560 13.97 9.47 -15.54
CA ILE A 560 13.79 10.72 -14.79
C ILE A 560 15.15 11.19 -14.24
N PHE A 561 15.85 10.33 -13.49
CA PHE A 561 17.16 10.67 -12.92
C PHE A 561 18.24 10.90 -13.98
N GLU A 562 18.21 10.15 -15.08
CA GLU A 562 19.10 10.34 -16.22
C GLU A 562 18.92 11.73 -16.86
N THR A 563 17.67 12.14 -17.07
CA THR A 563 17.33 13.45 -17.66
C THR A 563 17.71 14.58 -16.73
N LEU A 564 17.44 14.43 -15.43
CA LEU A 564 17.82 15.39 -14.40
C LEU A 564 19.34 15.58 -14.35
N GLN A 565 20.11 14.48 -14.38
CA GLN A 565 21.58 14.51 -14.40
C GLN A 565 22.12 15.22 -15.65
N LYS A 566 21.58 14.87 -16.83
CA LYS A 566 21.97 15.49 -18.10
C LYS A 566 21.69 17.00 -18.11
N ALA A 567 20.53 17.41 -17.62
CA ALA A 567 20.15 18.82 -17.57
C ALA A 567 21.05 19.63 -16.61
N THR A 568 21.35 19.06 -15.45
CA THR A 568 22.26 19.67 -14.46
C THR A 568 23.68 19.81 -14.99
N GLN A 569 24.16 18.86 -15.80
CA GLN A 569 25.50 18.93 -16.41
C GLN A 569 25.61 19.92 -17.57
N LYS A 570 24.51 20.17 -18.30
CA LYS A 570 24.51 21.07 -19.47
C LYS A 570 24.51 22.55 -19.08
N SER A 571 23.97 22.92 -17.92
CA SER A 571 23.87 24.31 -17.49
C SER A 571 23.95 24.44 -15.99
N SER A 572 24.91 25.24 -15.50
CA SER A 572 25.00 25.61 -14.09
C SER A 572 23.81 26.44 -13.59
N PHE A 573 23.04 27.04 -14.50
CA PHE A 573 21.80 27.79 -14.20
C PHE A 573 20.55 26.90 -14.23
N PHE A 574 20.70 25.60 -14.49
CA PHE A 574 19.58 24.67 -14.44
C PHE A 574 18.97 24.66 -13.04
N ASN A 575 17.64 24.77 -12.96
CA ASN A 575 16.90 24.72 -11.72
C ASN A 575 16.15 23.37 -11.62
N PRO A 576 16.65 22.39 -10.84
CA PRO A 576 16.00 21.10 -10.63
C PRO A 576 14.56 21.21 -10.11
N PHE A 577 14.28 22.20 -9.26
CA PHE A 577 12.95 22.41 -8.70
C PHE A 577 11.96 22.82 -9.79
N LYS A 578 12.35 23.76 -10.65
CA LYS A 578 11.54 24.18 -11.79
C LYS A 578 11.29 23.02 -12.75
N TRP A 579 12.32 22.24 -13.06
CA TRP A 579 12.18 21.08 -13.94
C TRP A 579 11.23 20.01 -13.36
N CYS A 580 11.34 19.71 -12.07
CA CYS A 580 10.42 18.77 -11.41
C CYS A 580 8.97 19.29 -11.47
N PHE A 581 8.77 20.58 -11.20
CA PHE A 581 7.46 21.22 -11.28
C PHE A 581 6.85 21.12 -12.69
N ASP A 582 7.62 21.49 -13.72
CA ASP A 582 7.18 21.48 -15.12
C ASP A 582 6.84 20.07 -15.64
N ASN A 583 7.42 19.02 -15.02
CA ASN A 583 7.21 17.61 -15.39
C ASN A 583 6.28 16.86 -14.42
N PHE A 584 5.62 17.55 -13.48
CA PHE A 584 4.75 16.93 -12.47
C PHE A 584 5.45 15.86 -11.62
N ILE A 585 6.73 16.06 -11.32
CA ILE A 585 7.54 15.16 -10.49
C ILE A 585 7.71 15.77 -9.09
N SER A 586 7.68 14.92 -8.07
CA SER A 586 7.90 15.34 -6.69
C SER A 586 9.36 15.67 -6.43
N CYS A 587 9.70 16.96 -6.40
CA CYS A 587 11.03 17.43 -6.02
C CYS A 587 11.45 16.93 -4.64
N ASP A 588 10.53 16.86 -3.67
CA ASP A 588 10.81 16.37 -2.32
C ASP A 588 11.17 14.87 -2.34
N LYS A 589 10.42 14.04 -3.09
CA LYS A 589 10.76 12.61 -3.24
C LYS A 589 12.09 12.44 -3.98
N VAL A 590 12.34 13.20 -5.04
CA VAL A 590 13.62 13.17 -5.77
C VAL A 590 14.79 13.50 -4.85
N ASN A 591 14.69 14.58 -4.06
CA ASN A 591 15.72 14.96 -3.10
C ASN A 591 15.90 13.89 -2.02
N LYS A 592 14.80 13.34 -1.48
CA LYS A 592 14.84 12.26 -0.50
C LYS A 592 15.49 10.99 -1.06
N ILE A 593 15.21 10.63 -2.31
CA ILE A 593 15.86 9.49 -3.00
C ILE A 593 17.36 9.72 -3.15
N ILE A 594 17.78 10.94 -3.50
CA ILE A 594 19.22 11.27 -3.61
C ILE A 594 19.89 11.15 -2.25
N GLN A 595 19.27 11.67 -1.19
CA GLN A 595 19.78 11.54 0.19
C GLN A 595 19.84 10.08 0.64
N MET A 596 18.77 9.31 0.42
CA MET A 596 18.71 7.88 0.76
C MET A 596 19.77 7.10 0.01
N LYS A 597 19.99 7.38 -1.29
CA LYS A 597 21.04 6.76 -2.09
C LYS A 597 22.42 7.01 -1.48
N ASP A 598 22.73 8.25 -1.14
CA ASP A 598 24.02 8.62 -0.56
C ASP A 598 24.23 7.96 0.81
N GLN A 599 23.17 7.90 1.63
CA GLN A 599 23.17 7.23 2.93
C GLN A 599 23.38 5.71 2.80
N ILE A 600 22.69 5.06 1.85
CA ILE A 600 22.84 3.63 1.58
C ILE A 600 24.23 3.35 1.03
N LEU A 601 24.75 4.16 0.11
CA LEU A 601 26.08 4.00 -0.44
C LEU A 601 27.15 4.12 0.65
N SER A 602 27.00 5.08 1.57
CA SER A 602 27.85 5.22 2.76
C SER A 602 27.76 3.97 3.64
N HIS A 603 26.55 3.43 3.86
CA HIS A 603 26.34 2.21 4.62
C HIS A 603 26.99 0.98 3.97
N LEU A 604 26.85 0.81 2.66
CA LEU A 604 27.50 -0.27 1.91
C LEU A 604 29.03 -0.15 1.98
N THR A 605 29.56 1.07 1.90
CA THR A 605 30.99 1.34 2.07
C THR A 605 31.47 0.91 3.46
N HIS A 606 30.74 1.30 4.51
CA HIS A 606 31.07 0.92 5.89
C HIS A 606 31.05 -0.60 6.11
N ASN A 607 30.09 -1.30 5.51
CA ASN A 607 29.99 -2.77 5.58
C ASN A 607 30.95 -3.50 4.62
N GLY A 608 31.80 -2.77 3.89
CA GLY A 608 32.82 -3.35 3.02
C GLY A 608 32.34 -3.80 1.63
N TRP A 609 31.09 -3.51 1.27
CA TRP A 609 30.52 -3.82 -0.05
C TRP A 609 31.07 -2.91 -1.16
N VAL A 610 31.45 -1.67 -0.81
CA VAL A 610 31.91 -0.65 -1.76
C VAL A 610 33.31 -0.19 -1.36
N ASN A 611 34.25 -0.26 -2.31
CA ASN A 611 35.60 0.26 -2.17
C ASN A 611 35.88 1.24 -3.32
N GLU A 612 36.67 2.30 -3.08
CA GLU A 612 36.98 3.32 -4.10
C GLU A 612 37.68 2.77 -5.35
N LYS A 613 38.35 1.62 -5.23
CA LYS A 613 39.10 0.97 -6.31
C LYS A 613 38.26 0.00 -7.15
N ASP A 614 37.04 -0.33 -6.72
CA ASP A 614 36.21 -1.33 -7.38
C ASP A 614 35.23 -0.65 -8.35
N ASP A 615 35.26 -1.02 -9.63
CA ASP A 615 34.26 -0.54 -10.60
C ASP A 615 32.95 -1.34 -10.47
N LEU A 616 32.06 -0.86 -9.61
CA LEU A 616 30.73 -1.45 -9.36
C LEU A 616 29.66 -0.95 -10.35
N ASN A 617 30.05 -0.22 -11.40
CA ASN A 617 29.14 0.33 -12.39
C ASN A 617 29.53 -0.03 -13.84
N GLN A 618 30.45 -0.99 -14.00
CA GLN A 618 30.91 -1.49 -15.29
C GLN A 618 29.76 -1.81 -16.26
N TYR A 619 28.65 -2.35 -15.74
CA TYR A 619 27.48 -2.75 -16.55
C TYR A 619 26.23 -1.92 -16.30
N SER A 620 26.32 -0.78 -15.59
CA SER A 620 25.16 0.09 -15.30
C SER A 620 24.45 0.66 -16.54
N LYS A 621 25.10 0.61 -17.72
CA LYS A 621 24.50 1.04 -18.98
C LYS A 621 23.67 -0.05 -19.68
N ARG A 622 23.79 -1.30 -19.23
CA ARG A 622 23.15 -2.48 -19.84
C ARG A 622 21.83 -2.77 -19.11
N TRP A 623 20.70 -2.40 -19.72
CA TRP A 623 19.38 -2.59 -19.11
C TRP A 623 19.10 -4.05 -18.72
N ALA A 624 19.53 -5.02 -19.53
CA ALA A 624 19.41 -6.46 -19.23
C ALA A 624 20.01 -6.84 -17.85
N VAL A 625 21.14 -6.24 -17.49
CA VAL A 625 21.83 -6.49 -16.21
C VAL A 625 21.11 -5.82 -15.05
N VAL A 626 20.56 -4.62 -15.26
CA VAL A 626 19.74 -3.94 -14.25
C VAL A 626 18.43 -4.70 -14.02
N LYS A 627 17.80 -5.22 -15.09
CA LYS A 627 16.64 -6.12 -14.97
C LYS A 627 16.96 -7.35 -14.15
N ALA A 628 18.12 -7.97 -14.33
CA ALA A 628 18.51 -9.13 -13.51
C ALA A 628 18.60 -8.80 -12.01
N ALA A 629 19.14 -7.63 -11.64
CA ALA A 629 19.14 -7.18 -10.25
C ALA A 629 17.72 -6.91 -9.73
N LEU A 630 16.88 -6.24 -10.53
CA LEU A 630 15.48 -5.97 -10.23
C LEU A 630 14.68 -7.27 -10.03
N THR A 631 14.78 -8.22 -10.97
CA THR A 631 14.14 -9.54 -10.91
C THR A 631 14.58 -10.34 -9.70
N SER A 632 15.87 -10.32 -9.37
CA SER A 632 16.39 -11.00 -8.18
C SER A 632 15.76 -10.47 -6.90
N GLY A 633 15.49 -9.16 -6.83
CA GLY A 633 14.91 -8.51 -5.66
C GLY A 633 13.39 -8.59 -5.57
N LEU A 634 12.68 -8.43 -6.70
CA LEU A 634 11.21 -8.49 -6.72
C LEU A 634 10.67 -9.92 -6.58
N TYR A 635 11.44 -10.96 -6.93
CA TYR A 635 11.03 -12.34 -6.68
C TYR A 635 10.65 -12.55 -5.18
N PRO A 636 9.43 -13.04 -4.86
CA PRO A 636 8.53 -13.87 -5.68
C PRO A 636 7.49 -13.16 -6.57
N ASN A 637 7.51 -11.84 -6.69
CA ASN A 637 6.55 -11.05 -7.48
C ASN A 637 6.84 -11.14 -8.98
N VAL A 638 6.53 -12.30 -9.56
CA VAL A 638 6.72 -12.63 -10.98
C VAL A 638 5.39 -13.01 -11.61
N ALA A 639 5.24 -12.75 -12.90
CA ALA A 639 4.03 -13.06 -13.64
C ALA A 639 4.34 -13.72 -14.98
N ARG A 640 3.51 -14.70 -15.34
CA ARG A 640 3.52 -15.38 -16.64
C ARG A 640 2.41 -14.81 -17.51
N ILE A 641 2.77 -14.36 -18.70
CA ILE A 641 1.86 -13.84 -19.71
C ILE A 641 1.64 -14.94 -20.75
N ASN A 642 0.39 -15.35 -20.93
CA ASN A 642 -0.02 -16.15 -22.05
C ASN A 642 -0.04 -15.26 -23.30
N ILE A 643 0.96 -15.39 -24.18
CA ILE A 643 1.15 -14.47 -25.33
C ILE A 643 -0.10 -14.41 -26.24
N PRO A 644 -0.73 -15.54 -26.64
CA PRO A 644 -1.94 -15.49 -27.46
C PRO A 644 -3.14 -14.80 -26.80
N THR A 645 -3.42 -15.10 -25.52
CA THR A 645 -4.64 -14.62 -24.84
C THR A 645 -4.45 -13.31 -24.06
N ARG A 646 -3.20 -12.92 -23.81
CA ARG A 646 -2.78 -11.85 -22.88
C ARG A 646 -3.21 -12.07 -21.43
N GLN A 647 -3.65 -13.28 -21.07
CA GLN A 647 -3.93 -13.61 -19.68
C GLN A 647 -2.64 -13.59 -18.86
N ILE A 648 -2.69 -12.94 -17.70
CA ILE A 648 -1.58 -12.83 -16.77
C ILE A 648 -1.85 -13.72 -15.56
N GLN A 649 -0.87 -14.54 -15.19
CA GLN A 649 -0.91 -15.42 -14.04
C GLN A 649 0.25 -15.08 -13.10
N THR A 650 0.01 -15.12 -11.80
CA THR A 650 1.03 -14.96 -10.75
C THR A 650 1.13 -16.26 -9.93
N PRO A 651 2.09 -16.40 -8.99
CA PRO A 651 2.16 -17.62 -8.16
C PRO A 651 0.92 -17.86 -7.31
N TYR A 652 0.12 -16.81 -7.11
CA TYR A 652 -1.04 -16.79 -6.24
C TYR A 652 -2.36 -16.59 -6.98
N LEU A 653 -2.34 -16.08 -8.21
CA LEU A 653 -3.53 -15.68 -8.97
C LEU A 653 -3.55 -16.32 -10.35
N SER A 654 -4.71 -16.87 -10.72
CA SER A 654 -4.97 -17.42 -12.06
C SER A 654 -5.27 -16.36 -13.11
N SER A 655 -5.61 -15.14 -12.68
CA SER A 655 -5.90 -14.01 -13.56
C SER A 655 -5.55 -12.69 -12.87
N ALA A 656 -4.83 -11.83 -13.59
CA ALA A 656 -4.54 -10.46 -13.21
C ALA A 656 -4.50 -9.56 -14.46
N ILE A 657 -4.59 -8.26 -14.25
CA ILE A 657 -4.42 -7.24 -15.30
C ILE A 657 -3.30 -6.28 -14.89
N VAL A 658 -2.73 -5.54 -15.83
CA VAL A 658 -1.82 -4.43 -15.49
C VAL A 658 -2.63 -3.17 -15.22
N HIS A 659 -2.18 -2.35 -14.28
CA HIS A 659 -2.86 -1.10 -13.94
C HIS A 659 -2.84 -0.10 -15.10
N SER A 660 -3.86 0.78 -15.17
CA SER A 660 -4.03 1.79 -16.25
C SER A 660 -2.84 2.75 -16.40
N LYS A 661 -2.10 2.98 -15.30
CA LYS A 661 -0.89 3.82 -15.28
C LYS A 661 0.36 3.13 -15.84
N SER A 662 0.33 1.82 -16.09
CA SER A 662 1.47 1.06 -16.60
C SER A 662 1.70 1.31 -18.08
N VAL A 663 2.96 1.31 -18.52
CA VAL A 663 3.32 1.38 -19.95
C VAL A 663 2.85 0.16 -20.74
N LEU A 664 2.54 -0.94 -20.05
CA LEU A 664 2.10 -2.19 -20.64
C LEU A 664 0.59 -2.25 -20.89
N ILE A 665 -0.23 -1.32 -20.36
CA ILE A 665 -1.70 -1.38 -20.44
C ILE A 665 -2.21 -1.58 -21.87
N ASN A 666 -1.72 -0.77 -22.80
CA ASN A 666 -2.15 -0.83 -24.19
C ASN A 666 -1.61 -2.10 -24.87
N LYS A 667 -0.40 -2.53 -24.51
CA LYS A 667 0.32 -3.68 -25.12
C LYS A 667 -0.22 -5.04 -24.67
N LEU A 668 -0.83 -5.10 -23.49
CA LEU A 668 -1.45 -6.29 -22.92
C LEU A 668 -2.98 -6.27 -23.01
N SER A 669 -3.54 -5.27 -23.69
CA SER A 669 -4.99 -5.17 -23.89
C SER A 669 -5.51 -6.17 -24.93
N LYS A 670 -6.78 -6.55 -24.82
CA LYS A 670 -7.48 -7.32 -25.88
C LYS A 670 -7.44 -6.59 -27.24
N LYS A 671 -7.47 -5.25 -27.23
CA LYS A 671 -7.35 -4.41 -28.44
C LYS A 671 -6.01 -4.62 -29.16
N SER A 672 -4.92 -4.86 -28.43
CA SER A 672 -3.59 -5.15 -28.99
C SER A 672 -3.55 -6.49 -29.74
N VAL A 673 -4.25 -7.51 -29.22
CA VAL A 673 -4.40 -8.81 -29.89
C VAL A 673 -5.08 -8.66 -31.25
N VAL A 674 -6.17 -7.89 -31.31
CA VAL A 674 -6.91 -7.62 -32.54
C VAL A 674 -6.04 -6.87 -33.57
N LYS A 675 -5.13 -6.01 -33.11
CA LYS A 675 -4.18 -5.30 -33.96
C LYS A 675 -2.96 -6.13 -34.39
N GLY A 676 -2.85 -7.38 -33.94
CA GLY A 676 -1.72 -8.27 -34.26
C GLY A 676 -0.39 -7.85 -33.61
N GLU A 677 -0.44 -7.00 -32.58
CA GLU A 677 0.77 -6.56 -31.86
C GLU A 677 1.29 -7.70 -30.98
N THR A 678 2.60 -7.98 -31.07
CA THR A 678 3.26 -9.04 -30.28
C THR A 678 3.94 -8.47 -29.04
N VAL A 679 3.99 -9.28 -27.97
CA VAL A 679 4.74 -8.94 -26.75
C VAL A 679 6.00 -9.80 -26.76
N PRO A 680 7.18 -9.21 -26.57
CA PRO A 680 8.45 -9.89 -26.84
C PRO A 680 8.85 -10.95 -25.81
N SER A 681 8.16 -11.04 -24.68
CA SER A 681 8.42 -12.07 -23.67
C SER A 681 7.13 -12.48 -22.96
N SER A 682 7.10 -13.72 -22.49
CA SER A 682 6.04 -14.29 -21.66
C SER A 682 6.25 -14.03 -20.16
N TRP A 683 7.30 -13.32 -19.76
CA TRP A 683 7.66 -13.12 -18.35
C TRP A 683 7.72 -11.66 -17.96
N MET A 684 7.24 -11.37 -16.76
CA MET A 684 7.18 -10.04 -16.18
C MET A 684 7.46 -10.11 -14.67
N VAL A 685 8.04 -9.05 -14.12
CA VAL A 685 8.08 -8.81 -12.67
C VAL A 685 7.20 -7.61 -12.33
N TYR A 686 6.65 -7.59 -11.12
CA TYR A 686 5.79 -6.51 -10.64
C TYR A 686 6.18 -6.10 -9.21
N GLY A 687 5.88 -4.86 -8.84
CA GLY A 687 6.11 -4.34 -7.49
C GLY A 687 5.03 -4.81 -6.52
N GLU A 688 3.78 -4.40 -6.76
CA GLU A 688 2.62 -4.75 -5.93
C GLU A 688 1.41 -5.19 -6.76
N ALA A 689 0.53 -5.98 -6.13
CA ALA A 689 -0.77 -6.36 -6.67
C ALA A 689 -1.88 -5.72 -5.83
N LEU A 690 -2.81 -5.02 -6.47
CA LEU A 690 -3.91 -4.31 -5.81
C LEU A 690 -5.27 -4.76 -6.36
N ARG A 691 -6.21 -5.10 -5.49
CA ARG A 691 -7.60 -5.39 -5.86
C ARG A 691 -8.35 -4.09 -6.16
N MET A 692 -9.01 -4.04 -7.31
CA MET A 692 -9.88 -2.95 -7.76
C MET A 692 -11.16 -3.57 -8.32
N GLY A 693 -12.28 -3.40 -7.60
CA GLY A 693 -13.51 -4.14 -7.84
C GLY A 693 -13.27 -5.65 -7.91
N ASN A 694 -13.73 -6.27 -9.00
CA ASN A 694 -13.59 -7.71 -9.22
C ASN A 694 -12.26 -8.14 -9.85
N SER A 695 -11.33 -7.20 -10.11
CA SER A 695 -10.06 -7.48 -10.78
C SER A 695 -8.86 -7.23 -9.88
N VAL A 696 -7.76 -7.92 -10.13
CA VAL A 696 -6.47 -7.63 -9.50
C VAL A 696 -5.55 -6.95 -10.52
N CYS A 697 -5.10 -5.75 -10.17
CA CYS A 697 -4.23 -4.89 -10.95
C CYS A 697 -2.78 -4.99 -10.45
N LEU A 698 -1.85 -5.29 -11.35
CA LEU A 698 -0.41 -5.30 -11.09
C LEU A 698 0.18 -3.90 -11.36
N TYR A 699 1.02 -3.43 -10.44
CA TYR A 699 1.72 -2.15 -10.50
C TYR A 699 3.23 -2.36 -10.64
N GLU A 700 3.91 -1.34 -11.18
CA GLU A 700 5.38 -1.34 -11.35
C GLU A 700 5.87 -2.54 -12.17
N ASN A 701 5.38 -2.63 -13.40
CA ASN A 701 5.55 -3.81 -14.24
C ASN A 701 6.77 -3.68 -15.15
N THR A 702 7.61 -4.71 -15.17
CA THR A 702 8.78 -4.80 -16.05
C THR A 702 8.87 -6.14 -16.75
N LEU A 703 8.88 -6.12 -18.09
CA LEU A 703 9.04 -7.32 -18.90
C LEU A 703 10.50 -7.81 -18.87
N VAL A 704 10.67 -9.12 -18.65
CA VAL A 704 11.98 -9.77 -18.45
C VAL A 704 12.12 -10.96 -19.38
N SER A 705 13.36 -11.33 -19.71
CA SER A 705 13.63 -12.44 -20.61
C SER A 705 13.57 -13.79 -19.87
N PRO A 706 13.30 -14.92 -20.57
CA PRO A 706 13.34 -16.24 -19.95
C PRO A 706 14.68 -16.58 -19.27
N LEU A 707 15.84 -16.20 -19.83
CA LEU A 707 17.13 -16.46 -19.17
C LEU A 707 17.34 -15.56 -17.95
N THR A 708 16.77 -14.35 -17.93
CA THR A 708 16.76 -13.53 -16.72
C THR A 708 16.04 -14.28 -15.60
N MET A 709 14.90 -14.90 -15.90
CA MET A 709 14.16 -15.76 -14.95
C MET A 709 15.03 -16.94 -14.48
N CYS A 710 15.62 -17.71 -15.40
CA CYS A 710 16.48 -18.84 -15.05
C CYS A 710 17.64 -18.45 -14.11
N LEU A 711 18.26 -17.29 -14.34
CA LEU A 711 19.47 -16.86 -13.64
C LEU A 711 19.20 -16.13 -12.31
N CYS A 712 17.97 -15.64 -12.09
CA CYS A 712 17.67 -14.78 -10.94
C CYS A 712 16.65 -15.39 -9.96
N VAL A 713 15.77 -16.26 -10.43
CA VAL A 713 14.60 -16.74 -9.67
C VAL A 713 14.82 -18.14 -9.10
N GLY A 714 14.14 -18.45 -7.99
CA GLY A 714 13.97 -19.79 -7.46
C GLY A 714 15.24 -20.46 -6.94
N SER A 715 15.10 -21.75 -6.64
CA SER A 715 16.21 -22.59 -6.20
C SER A 715 17.07 -23.03 -7.38
N THR A 716 18.38 -23.18 -7.13
CA THR A 716 19.30 -23.74 -8.11
C THR A 716 18.96 -25.22 -8.30
N PRO A 717 18.71 -25.70 -9.53
CA PRO A 717 18.46 -27.13 -9.75
C PRO A 717 19.64 -27.98 -9.24
N LYS A 718 19.40 -28.95 -8.35
CA LYS A 718 20.44 -29.85 -7.78
C LYS A 718 20.97 -30.84 -8.84
N ASN A 719 22.18 -31.38 -8.62
CA ASN A 719 22.97 -32.20 -9.57
C ASN A 719 22.25 -33.44 -10.14
N GLY A 720 22.65 -33.83 -11.36
CA GLY A 720 22.43 -35.17 -11.95
C GLY A 720 21.07 -35.40 -12.61
N SER A 721 20.06 -34.72 -12.09
CA SER A 721 18.75 -34.59 -12.70
C SER A 721 18.26 -33.23 -12.26
N ALA A 722 18.35 -32.23 -13.13
CA ALA A 722 17.16 -31.39 -13.23
C ALA A 722 15.98 -32.38 -13.31
N HIS A 723 14.81 -32.05 -12.78
CA HIS A 723 13.61 -32.69 -13.30
C HIS A 723 13.43 -32.21 -14.76
N ILE A 724 14.42 -32.50 -15.62
CA ILE A 724 14.28 -32.79 -17.03
C ILE A 724 13.30 -33.94 -17.03
N VAL A 725 12.03 -33.59 -16.93
CA VAL A 725 10.95 -34.52 -17.17
C VAL A 725 11.02 -34.76 -18.68
N ILE A 726 11.73 -35.81 -19.08
CA ILE A 726 11.71 -36.30 -20.44
C ILE A 726 10.27 -36.75 -20.66
N ARG A 727 9.61 -36.16 -21.66
CA ARG A 727 8.17 -36.33 -21.85
C ARG A 727 7.78 -37.74 -22.36
N ASP A 728 8.75 -38.58 -22.72
CA ASP A 728 8.51 -39.96 -23.10
C ASP A 728 8.58 -40.89 -21.89
N GLY A 729 7.43 -41.47 -21.53
CA GLY A 729 7.28 -42.40 -20.42
C GLY A 729 8.23 -43.60 -20.54
N GLY A 730 9.11 -43.74 -19.56
CA GLY A 730 9.95 -44.90 -19.40
C GLY A 730 10.93 -44.71 -18.24
N ASP A 731 10.63 -45.35 -17.11
CA ASP A 731 11.60 -45.54 -16.04
C ASP A 731 12.79 -46.34 -16.59
N GLY A 732 13.90 -45.67 -16.89
CA GLY A 732 15.09 -46.32 -17.40
C GLY A 732 16.28 -45.37 -17.43
N HIS A 733 17.37 -45.76 -16.78
CA HIS A 733 18.69 -45.16 -16.96
C HIS A 733 19.00 -45.00 -18.46
N LEU A 734 19.07 -43.76 -18.96
CA LEU A 734 19.36 -43.44 -20.36
C LEU A 734 20.73 -42.76 -20.47
N THR A 735 21.70 -43.45 -21.08
CA THR A 735 23.06 -42.95 -21.32
C THR A 735 23.22 -42.18 -22.63
N CYS A 736 22.17 -42.02 -23.44
CA CYS A 736 22.22 -41.19 -24.66
C CYS A 736 20.84 -40.56 -24.92
N VAL A 737 20.66 -39.30 -24.51
CA VAL A 737 19.46 -38.51 -24.82
C VAL A 737 19.73 -37.71 -26.11
N PRO A 738 18.85 -37.76 -27.14
CA PRO A 738 19.01 -36.96 -28.37
C PRO A 738 19.10 -35.46 -28.06
N ALA A 739 19.94 -34.73 -28.79
CA ALA A 739 20.15 -33.29 -28.59
C ALA A 739 18.86 -32.45 -28.71
N ASP A 740 17.90 -32.90 -29.53
CA ASP A 740 16.60 -32.25 -29.74
C ASP A 740 15.54 -32.58 -28.67
N THR A 741 15.92 -33.25 -27.58
CA THR A 741 14.98 -33.60 -26.51
C THR A 741 14.53 -32.34 -25.77
N GLU A 742 13.25 -32.03 -25.84
CA GLU A 742 12.65 -30.95 -25.04
C GLU A 742 12.61 -31.35 -23.56
N VAL A 743 13.01 -30.41 -22.71
CA VAL A 743 13.06 -30.59 -21.26
C VAL A 743 12.43 -29.39 -20.55
N GLU A 744 11.98 -29.61 -19.31
CA GLU A 744 11.45 -28.55 -18.45
C GLU A 744 12.43 -28.23 -17.32
N LEU A 745 12.75 -26.95 -17.14
CA LEU A 745 13.48 -26.42 -15.99
C LEU A 745 12.49 -25.86 -14.98
N HIS A 746 12.41 -26.48 -13.81
CA HIS A 746 11.52 -26.10 -12.71
C HIS A 746 12.30 -25.29 -11.66
N PHE A 747 11.96 -24.00 -11.49
CA PHE A 747 12.58 -23.11 -10.50
C PHE A 747 11.71 -22.93 -9.25
N ASP A 748 10.39 -22.96 -9.45
CA ASP A 748 9.33 -23.07 -8.45
C ASP A 748 8.04 -23.57 -9.11
N SER A 749 6.88 -23.46 -8.44
CA SER A 749 5.59 -23.93 -8.96
C SER A 749 5.07 -23.19 -10.20
N LEU A 750 5.48 -21.93 -10.41
CA LEU A 750 5.04 -21.14 -11.56
C LEU A 750 6.11 -21.09 -12.67
N VAL A 751 7.37 -20.96 -12.28
CA VAL A 751 8.49 -20.70 -13.18
C VAL A 751 9.02 -22.03 -13.72
N ILE A 752 8.34 -22.49 -14.76
CA ILE A 752 8.69 -23.66 -15.56
C ILE A 752 9.08 -23.20 -16.97
N ILE A 753 10.32 -23.45 -17.37
CA ILE A 753 10.87 -23.01 -18.65
C ILE A 753 11.18 -24.22 -19.52
N ARG A 754 10.63 -24.23 -20.74
CA ARG A 754 10.87 -25.28 -21.73
C ARG A 754 12.03 -24.90 -22.64
N THR A 755 12.93 -25.84 -22.87
CA THR A 755 14.12 -25.66 -23.71
C THR A 755 14.66 -27.03 -24.14
N ASP A 756 15.59 -27.06 -25.09
CA ASP A 756 16.37 -28.26 -25.41
C ASP A 756 17.34 -28.63 -24.26
N ILE A 757 17.73 -29.91 -24.21
CA ILE A 757 18.57 -30.45 -23.15
C ILE A 757 19.96 -29.82 -23.08
N GLU A 758 20.56 -29.45 -24.23
CA GLU A 758 21.89 -28.83 -24.27
C GLU A 758 21.86 -27.46 -23.58
N LEU A 759 20.91 -26.61 -23.96
CA LEU A 759 20.72 -25.30 -23.34
C LEU A 759 20.33 -25.42 -21.87
N ALA A 760 19.53 -26.42 -21.49
CA ALA A 760 19.17 -26.66 -20.09
C ALA A 760 20.40 -26.96 -19.21
N VAL A 761 21.32 -27.78 -19.70
CA VAL A 761 22.59 -28.09 -19.01
C VAL A 761 23.45 -26.84 -18.89
N LEU A 762 23.61 -26.07 -19.98
CA LEU A 762 24.41 -24.83 -19.98
C LEU A 762 23.85 -23.78 -19.01
N ILE A 763 22.52 -23.58 -18.99
CA ILE A 763 21.84 -22.67 -18.06
C ILE A 763 22.09 -23.11 -16.62
N THR A 764 21.91 -24.40 -16.34
CA THR A 764 22.06 -24.95 -14.98
C THR A 764 23.49 -24.81 -14.48
N ASP A 765 24.47 -25.09 -15.32
CA ASP A 765 25.88 -24.95 -14.98
C ASP A 765 26.30 -23.50 -14.79
N LEU A 766 25.85 -22.59 -15.67
CA LEU A 766 26.09 -21.17 -15.51
C LEU A 766 25.45 -20.64 -14.22
N ARG A 767 24.22 -21.06 -13.92
CA ARG A 767 23.51 -20.68 -12.69
C ARG A 767 24.26 -21.16 -11.45
N ARG A 768 24.68 -22.42 -11.39
CA ARG A 768 25.46 -22.96 -10.26
C ARG A 768 26.76 -22.20 -10.04
N LYS A 769 27.50 -21.94 -11.12
CA LYS A 769 28.74 -21.16 -11.06
C LYS A 769 28.47 -19.75 -10.55
N TRP A 770 27.41 -19.09 -11.06
CA TRP A 770 27.02 -17.75 -10.63
C TRP A 770 26.61 -17.71 -9.15
N ASP A 771 25.74 -18.62 -8.71
CA ASP A 771 25.29 -18.69 -7.31
C ASP A 771 26.48 -18.92 -6.36
N ALA A 772 27.47 -19.75 -6.75
CA ALA A 772 28.69 -19.95 -5.97
C ALA A 772 29.53 -18.67 -5.86
N VAL A 773 29.60 -17.85 -6.91
CA VAL A 773 30.27 -16.54 -6.87
C VAL A 773 29.54 -15.60 -5.89
N VAL A 774 28.20 -15.54 -5.99
CA VAL A 774 27.34 -14.72 -5.13
C VAL A 774 27.51 -15.11 -3.66
N GLU A 775 27.44 -16.42 -3.36
CA GLU A 775 27.55 -16.94 -2.00
C GLU A 775 28.89 -16.59 -1.34
N ARG A 776 30.01 -16.78 -2.06
CA ARG A 776 31.34 -16.39 -1.55
C ARG A 776 31.43 -14.90 -1.24
N ARG A 777 30.80 -14.05 -2.05
CA ARG A 777 30.79 -12.60 -1.82
C ARG A 777 29.86 -12.19 -0.67
N LEU A 778 28.77 -12.91 -0.43
CA LEU A 778 27.89 -12.70 0.72
C LEU A 778 28.58 -13.04 2.06
N LEU A 779 29.41 -14.09 2.06
CA LEU A 779 30.20 -14.50 3.23
C LEU A 779 31.31 -13.51 3.55
N ASP A 780 31.98 -12.94 2.53
CA ASP A 780 32.97 -11.87 2.69
C ASP A 780 32.68 -10.69 1.75
N PRO A 781 31.93 -9.68 2.22
CA PRO A 781 31.60 -8.48 1.44
C PRO A 781 32.80 -7.72 0.90
N ARG A 782 33.99 -7.82 1.52
CA ARG A 782 35.20 -7.10 1.10
C ARG A 782 35.97 -7.83 -0.02
N ARG A 783 35.58 -9.07 -0.34
CA ARG A 783 36.44 -10.07 -0.98
C ARG A 783 37.11 -9.74 -2.32
N ARG A 784 36.57 -9.01 -3.28
CA ARG A 784 37.01 -9.02 -4.71
C ARG A 784 36.87 -10.37 -5.44
N LEU A 785 36.45 -10.26 -6.68
CA LEU A 785 36.26 -11.39 -7.58
C LEU A 785 37.61 -11.80 -8.18
N THR A 786 37.89 -13.10 -8.20
CA THR A 786 39.04 -13.67 -8.94
C THR A 786 38.89 -13.48 -10.45
N LYS A 787 39.93 -13.77 -11.23
CA LYS A 787 39.85 -13.69 -12.70
C LYS A 787 38.77 -14.63 -13.27
N GLU A 788 38.70 -15.85 -12.75
CA GLU A 788 37.68 -16.84 -13.14
C GLU A 788 36.26 -16.39 -12.77
N GLU A 789 36.07 -15.85 -11.57
CA GLU A 789 34.76 -15.33 -11.13
C GLU A 789 34.32 -14.11 -11.96
N ASN A 790 35.26 -13.24 -12.37
CA ASN A 790 34.96 -12.15 -13.31
C ASN A 790 34.59 -12.69 -14.71
N ALA A 791 35.22 -13.79 -15.16
CA ALA A 791 34.84 -14.42 -16.43
C ALA A 791 33.41 -14.99 -16.37
N ILE A 792 33.04 -15.64 -15.25
CA ILE A 792 31.66 -16.12 -15.02
C ILE A 792 30.67 -14.94 -15.06
N LEU A 793 30.96 -13.84 -14.35
CA LEU A 793 30.13 -12.64 -14.38
C LEU A 793 29.98 -12.07 -15.81
N GLN A 794 31.08 -12.00 -16.56
CA GLN A 794 31.05 -11.52 -17.94
C GLN A 794 30.19 -12.43 -18.84
N THR A 795 30.25 -13.75 -18.66
CA THR A 795 29.38 -14.71 -19.35
C THR A 795 27.91 -14.46 -19.01
N VAL A 796 27.57 -14.31 -17.73
CA VAL A 796 26.20 -13.96 -17.28
C VAL A 796 25.72 -12.69 -17.98
N VAL A 797 26.54 -11.64 -17.99
CA VAL A 797 26.20 -10.36 -18.63
C VAL A 797 25.97 -10.51 -20.13
N ASN A 798 26.84 -11.22 -20.84
CA ASN A 798 26.72 -11.41 -22.28
C ASN A 798 25.43 -12.17 -22.63
N VAL A 799 25.16 -13.28 -21.94
CA VAL A 799 23.95 -14.09 -22.15
C VAL A 799 22.68 -13.26 -21.95
N LEU A 800 22.62 -12.45 -20.89
CA LEU A 800 21.47 -11.57 -20.62
C LEU A 800 21.30 -10.50 -21.71
N VAL A 801 22.40 -9.85 -22.12
CA VAL A 801 22.36 -8.79 -23.14
C VAL A 801 21.97 -9.34 -24.50
N ASP A 802 22.53 -10.48 -24.89
CA ASP A 802 22.26 -11.10 -26.19
C ASP A 802 20.81 -11.57 -26.29
N GLN A 803 20.24 -12.15 -25.22
CA GLN A 803 18.82 -12.51 -25.23
C GLN A 803 17.91 -11.29 -25.29
N ASP A 804 18.19 -10.24 -24.52
CA ASP A 804 17.41 -8.99 -24.60
C ASP A 804 17.45 -8.39 -26.01
N LYS A 805 18.59 -8.46 -26.69
CA LYS A 805 18.73 -8.03 -28.08
C LYS A 805 17.86 -8.86 -29.03
N ILE A 806 17.88 -10.19 -28.90
CA ILE A 806 17.03 -11.10 -29.69
C ILE A 806 15.54 -10.79 -29.50
N LEU A 807 15.13 -10.49 -28.27
CA LEU A 807 13.74 -10.16 -27.94
C LEU A 807 13.37 -8.69 -28.22
N ASN A 808 14.29 -7.86 -28.75
CA ASN A 808 14.07 -6.42 -28.92
C ASN A 808 13.67 -5.70 -27.61
N LEU A 809 14.22 -6.16 -26.49
CA LEU A 809 14.05 -5.59 -25.15
C LEU A 809 15.19 -4.64 -24.74
N GLU A 810 16.20 -4.51 -25.59
CA GLU A 810 17.36 -3.67 -25.31
C GLU A 810 16.99 -2.19 -25.12
N GLN A 811 17.63 -1.56 -24.14
CA GLN A 811 17.52 -0.13 -23.87
C GLN A 811 18.90 0.38 -23.43
N GLN A 812 19.31 1.52 -23.99
CA GLN A 812 20.55 2.15 -23.59
C GLN A 812 20.30 3.13 -22.44
N LEU A 813 21.05 2.95 -21.35
CA LEU A 813 21.07 3.87 -20.23
C LEU A 813 22.29 4.79 -20.33
N PHE A 814 22.10 6.06 -19.97
CA PHE A 814 23.17 7.06 -19.99
C PHE A 814 23.43 7.68 -18.60
N LEU A 815 23.00 7.00 -17.54
CA LEU A 815 23.31 7.38 -16.16
C LEU A 815 24.83 7.34 -15.94
N LYS A 816 25.36 8.41 -15.35
CA LYS A 816 26.73 8.43 -14.80
C LYS A 816 26.68 8.04 -13.32
N PRO A 817 27.66 7.27 -12.80
CA PRO A 817 27.69 6.77 -11.42
C PRO A 817 27.76 7.81 -10.27
N ARG A 818 27.58 9.10 -10.55
CA ARG A 818 27.58 10.15 -9.53
C ARG A 818 26.50 11.19 -9.83
N LEU A 819 25.56 11.29 -8.92
CA LEU A 819 24.51 12.30 -8.91
C LEU A 819 24.48 12.90 -7.50
N SER A 820 25.52 13.68 -7.15
CA SER A 820 25.46 14.55 -5.98
C SER A 820 24.93 15.91 -6.44
N LEU A 821 23.69 16.26 -6.07
CA LEU A 821 23.18 17.62 -6.30
C LEU A 821 23.78 18.65 -5.33
N THR A 822 24.59 18.21 -4.36
CA THR A 822 25.22 19.04 -3.34
C THR A 822 26.71 19.26 -3.64
N LYS A 823 26.99 20.29 -4.44
CA LYS A 823 28.10 21.26 -4.28
C LYS A 823 28.07 22.23 -5.48
N PRO A 824 27.51 23.45 -5.34
CA PRO A 824 28.11 24.56 -6.05
C PRO A 824 29.52 24.71 -5.49
N ASN A 825 30.52 24.91 -6.35
CA ASN A 825 31.78 25.49 -5.93
C ASN A 825 31.47 26.83 -5.25
N CYS A 826 31.36 26.86 -3.92
CA CYS A 826 31.54 28.09 -3.18
C CYS A 826 32.98 28.51 -3.45
N GLY A 827 33.12 29.45 -4.39
CA GLY A 827 34.35 30.18 -4.59
C GLY A 827 34.83 30.68 -3.23
N ARG A 828 36.15 30.63 -3.04
CA ARG A 828 36.84 31.32 -1.96
C ARG A 828 36.54 32.82 -2.07
N GLY A 829 35.40 33.25 -1.53
CA GLY A 829 35.09 34.64 -1.28
C GLY A 829 35.92 35.07 -0.09
N ARG A 830 36.92 35.92 -0.35
CA ARG A 830 37.68 36.62 0.69
C ARG A 830 36.69 37.32 1.63
N HIS A 831 36.71 36.96 2.90
CA HIS A 831 36.19 37.82 3.96
C HIS A 831 37.03 39.09 3.97
N SER A 832 36.47 40.20 3.49
CA SER A 832 36.90 41.54 3.88
C SER A 832 35.91 42.06 4.92
N ASN A 833 36.43 42.30 6.12
CA ASN A 833 35.77 43.01 7.20
C ASN A 833 35.24 44.37 6.73
N ASN A 834 33.96 44.65 7.04
CA ASN A 834 33.49 45.87 7.71
C ASN A 834 32.04 45.69 8.13
#